data_AF-A0A0B1TFZ9-F1
#
_entry.id   AF-A0A0B1TFZ9-F1
#
_cell.length_a   1.000
_cell.length_b   1.000
_cell.length_c   1.000
_cell.angle_alpha   90.00
_cell.angle_beta   90.00
_cell.angle_gamma   90.00
#
_symmetry.space_group_name_H-M   'P 1'
#
loop_
_entity.id
_entity.type
_entity.pdbx_description
1 polymer ?
#
loop_
_entity_poly.entity_id
_entity_poly.type
_entity_poly.pdbx_seq_one_letter_code
_entity_poly.pdbx_strand_id
1 'polypeptide(L)'
;LQSLTPIVIKYIHSKECIKTFLTNIKSPKLQPQETAEMIICLLCVLKDSARQTNQLVEDFSQSNGYLAIKDFILKNENNNEIVRNILLMLISLITNGPQEIKPQHSSGLVQLPSFHLPVPSGNGLSVRNTQAFGLVHKIFFESQNSSVCATAIDIVHSVYTCDPANYFILDKEYPLALFIEQLDRKDEVVRAKVIELVEHCVFHLNYIPCKELIGICVQMKTELASGHQDICIAGVQAAFRLLTVDSVIKDAFREVGLLDTLCYIINNLFAQYKQRSLTENEKKLTLLATDLLTVIIKGNLENARMFSDCFGARTLLSVLTVVTGEWRSSSLQLLKQLLLLASTDQYIAGVIQVISQVPPQQQLEFNVDLLKTLLGVLRESHKVRVQFRKTGGYLGLITMLLGLEGAFSKIDGTEGTVPAEALELLDFIHLIFKVLTISMRFEPSNAKYFSVEVSWDSITTVLRLSGAFGENTVVDVTQPEWKSQVSWDSITTVLRLSGAFGENTVVDVTQPEWKSQGSDLKSQLAACHSVFKMDEDIQAGSIPAEMPPSIFFASYIIRLLFNMALDNYEKMSSDVTWTSSDGSLEECIVSWTSSVLGPCHLACLTIQISPIDRSLLISTDEHENPGGDLEKEAKIPSEKAIRVAMADILRPMEWAHICVVLSRSVLKPSQASVYLNGRLVSTQKLQYIVQTAGGAATQLAQTHVVNAMIGTLPSMRRPSRLRFRLASTFLIEEPLSPEAIRSIYDLQPHYVGSLQAIGSERVSLVQEEKIVFALNGMATSEMTLAKIRTVHNKVDAEILAPHKSELCRLHYGNISVFLRVRAEDVAIESQFPFHISELYNQLIVNQKPDEGKPSPLYNVYVRNRLLNMIANSLSHSSPQLNQHMADQIVRVLGFDWIYCLLSPGVHSGTVFLALRILLALLAHPPLLGKFREGTANGGWLTDADSVVRNRAAVVLGFSVSAHGGAVGSKIDINPELQNCAGFAALEHLMAAHADKPHAYLAMLAVLVGQPVKDLRFCDNFNVDQIWTNVFGLALNSSVYEAIRSAEFCYDALIPLLAMVRACIHSGNEVVIFI
;
A
#
# COMPACT_ATOMS: atom_id res chain seq x y z
N LEU A 1 -26.95 64.85 -2.33
CA LEU A 1 -26.83 64.85 -0.85
C LEU A 1 -25.36 65.03 -0.47
N GLN A 2 -24.87 66.26 -0.38
CA GLN A 2 -23.49 66.62 0.05
C GLN A 2 -23.50 67.23 1.48
N SER A 3 -24.55 67.02 2.27
CA SER A 3 -24.91 67.94 3.37
C SER A 3 -25.40 67.30 4.67
N LEU A 4 -24.90 66.12 5.05
CA LEU A 4 -25.01 65.65 6.44
C LEU A 4 -23.76 66.10 7.21
N THR A 5 -23.78 67.34 7.69
CA THR A 5 -22.73 67.86 8.58
C THR A 5 -22.99 67.42 10.03
N PRO A 6 -21.96 67.42 10.91
CA PRO A 6 -22.14 67.10 12.32
C PRO A 6 -23.23 67.93 13.02
N ILE A 7 -23.43 69.20 12.58
CA ILE A 7 -24.47 70.09 13.09
C ILE A 7 -25.87 69.57 12.72
N VAL A 8 -26.06 69.14 11.47
CA VAL A 8 -27.34 68.58 11.00
C VAL A 8 -27.64 67.27 11.72
N ILE A 9 -26.63 66.40 11.89
CA ILE A 9 -26.80 65.14 12.61
C ILE A 9 -27.22 65.40 14.07
N LYS A 10 -26.56 66.35 14.75
CA LYS A 10 -26.92 66.75 16.11
C LYS A 10 -28.35 67.32 16.18
N TYR A 11 -28.77 68.08 15.19
CA TYR A 11 -30.14 68.59 15.10
C TYR A 11 -31.16 67.44 15.00
N ILE A 12 -30.96 66.50 14.06
CA ILE A 12 -31.84 65.33 13.85
C ILE A 12 -32.01 64.53 15.14
N HIS A 13 -30.90 64.27 15.84
CA HIS A 13 -30.89 63.58 17.13
C HIS A 13 -31.66 64.39 18.21
N SER A 14 -31.30 65.66 18.43
CA SER A 14 -31.87 66.49 19.48
C SER A 14 -33.38 66.76 19.36
N LYS A 15 -33.92 66.63 18.14
CA LYS A 15 -35.34 66.83 17.84
C LYS A 15 -36.11 65.51 17.68
N GLU A 16 -35.49 64.37 18.00
CA GLU A 16 -36.08 63.03 17.86
C GLU A 16 -36.66 62.77 16.45
N CYS A 17 -36.08 63.36 15.40
CA CYS A 17 -36.68 63.36 14.07
C CYS A 17 -36.89 61.95 13.51
N ILE A 18 -35.98 61.01 13.81
CA ILE A 18 -36.08 59.60 13.38
C ILE A 18 -37.32 58.93 13.97
N LYS A 19 -37.60 59.16 15.24
CA LYS A 19 -38.79 58.61 15.93
C LYS A 19 -40.08 59.19 15.36
N THR A 20 -40.12 60.50 15.12
CA THR A 20 -41.27 61.15 14.46
C THR A 20 -41.48 60.61 13.05
N PHE A 21 -40.40 60.43 12.28
CA PHE A 21 -40.45 59.89 10.93
C PHE A 21 -41.00 58.45 10.91
N LEU A 22 -40.53 57.58 11.81
CA LEU A 22 -41.03 56.22 11.97
C LEU A 22 -42.51 56.18 12.39
N THR A 23 -42.97 57.14 13.19
CA THR A 23 -44.39 57.28 13.56
C THR A 23 -45.24 57.63 12.33
N ASN A 24 -44.74 58.53 11.47
CA ASN A 24 -45.44 58.94 10.26
C ASN A 24 -45.54 57.83 9.23
N ILE A 25 -44.49 57.00 9.07
CA ILE A 25 -44.49 55.83 8.18
C ILE A 25 -45.59 54.82 8.55
N LYS A 26 -45.95 54.73 9.84
CA LYS A 26 -47.01 53.83 10.30
C LYS A 26 -48.42 54.37 10.06
N SER A 27 -48.56 55.57 9.47
CA SER A 27 -49.86 56.16 9.16
C SER A 27 -50.63 55.32 8.14
N PRO A 28 -51.88 54.93 8.41
CA PRO A 28 -52.68 54.14 7.48
C PRO A 28 -53.10 54.91 6.21
N LYS A 29 -52.79 56.22 6.13
CA LYS A 29 -53.14 57.09 4.99
C LYS A 29 -52.14 57.04 3.83
N LEU A 30 -50.95 56.47 4.03
CA LEU A 30 -49.89 56.42 3.02
C LEU A 30 -50.06 55.21 2.10
N GLN A 31 -49.79 55.39 0.81
CA GLN A 31 -49.73 54.26 -0.12
C GLN A 31 -48.46 53.43 0.12
N PRO A 32 -48.45 52.11 -0.21
CA PRO A 32 -47.27 51.26 -0.05
C PRO A 32 -46.04 51.79 -0.81
N GLN A 33 -46.24 52.32 -2.02
CA GLN A 33 -45.16 52.89 -2.85
C GLN A 33 -44.51 54.11 -2.17
N GLU A 34 -45.33 55.05 -1.70
CA GLU A 34 -44.87 56.26 -0.99
C GLU A 34 -44.13 55.88 0.31
N THR A 35 -44.67 54.91 1.04
CA THR A 35 -44.05 54.42 2.28
C THR A 35 -42.69 53.77 2.00
N ALA A 36 -42.56 53.02 0.91
CA ALA A 36 -41.30 52.42 0.50
C ALA A 36 -40.24 53.47 0.12
N GLU A 37 -40.63 54.50 -0.64
CA GLU A 37 -39.74 55.62 -0.97
C GLU A 37 -39.27 56.37 0.28
N MET A 38 -40.18 56.58 1.25
CA MET A 38 -39.84 57.16 2.55
C MET A 38 -38.84 56.27 3.32
N ILE A 39 -39.04 54.95 3.35
CA ILE A 39 -38.12 54.00 3.99
C ILE A 39 -36.75 54.04 3.30
N ILE A 40 -36.70 54.00 1.96
CA ILE A 40 -35.44 54.06 1.20
C ILE A 40 -34.70 55.37 1.47
N CYS A 41 -35.42 56.50 1.52
CA CYS A 41 -34.84 57.80 1.85
C CYS A 41 -34.23 57.80 3.26
N LEU A 42 -34.93 57.26 4.25
CA LEU A 42 -34.42 57.10 5.61
C LEU A 42 -33.17 56.21 5.65
N LEU A 43 -33.19 55.07 4.96
CA LEU A 43 -32.04 54.16 4.88
C LEU A 43 -30.82 54.84 4.25
N CYS A 44 -31.02 55.69 3.24
CA CYS A 44 -29.94 56.51 2.66
C CYS A 44 -29.36 57.51 3.67
N VAL A 45 -30.21 58.20 4.44
CA VAL A 45 -29.76 59.13 5.51
C VAL A 45 -28.97 58.38 6.59
N LEU A 46 -29.44 57.20 7.01
CA LEU A 46 -28.73 56.35 7.97
C LEU A 46 -27.38 55.88 7.41
N LYS A 47 -27.34 55.41 6.17
CA LYS A 47 -26.10 55.00 5.48
C LYS A 47 -25.07 56.12 5.44
N ASP A 48 -25.47 57.31 5.02
CA ASP A 48 -24.54 58.44 4.84
C ASP A 48 -24.06 59.01 6.18
N SER A 49 -24.92 58.99 7.21
CA SER A 49 -24.55 59.44 8.57
C SER A 49 -23.67 58.44 9.33
N ALA A 50 -23.87 57.14 9.12
CA ALA A 50 -23.11 56.06 9.77
C ALA A 50 -21.60 56.12 9.48
N ARG A 51 -21.19 56.78 8.39
CA ARG A 51 -19.77 57.05 8.08
C ARG A 51 -19.11 58.03 9.05
N GLN A 52 -19.90 58.87 9.73
CA GLN A 52 -19.42 59.91 10.65
C GLN A 52 -19.72 59.56 12.11
N THR A 53 -20.88 58.97 12.40
CA THR A 53 -21.32 58.62 13.77
C THR A 53 -22.41 57.55 13.78
N ASN A 54 -22.48 56.76 14.85
CA ASN A 54 -23.54 55.78 15.07
C ASN A 54 -24.84 56.36 15.65
N GLN A 55 -24.86 57.63 16.07
CA GLN A 55 -25.97 58.22 16.82
C GLN A 55 -27.34 58.02 16.14
N LEU A 56 -27.45 58.27 14.84
CA LEU A 56 -28.74 58.13 14.14
C LEU A 56 -29.16 56.67 13.92
N VAL A 57 -28.19 55.75 13.81
CA VAL A 57 -28.46 54.31 13.72
C VAL A 57 -28.95 53.78 15.08
N GLU A 58 -28.37 54.27 16.17
CA GLU A 58 -28.84 53.98 17.54
C GLU A 58 -30.24 54.55 17.78
N ASP A 59 -30.50 55.82 17.43
CA ASP A 59 -31.83 56.44 17.53
C ASP A 59 -32.88 55.64 16.74
N PHE A 60 -32.51 55.18 15.53
CA PHE A 60 -33.34 54.32 14.70
C PHE A 60 -33.63 52.97 15.36
N SER A 61 -32.61 52.33 15.93
CA SER A 61 -32.75 51.06 16.65
C SER A 61 -33.64 51.19 17.89
N GLN A 62 -33.37 52.19 18.75
CA GLN A 62 -34.14 52.48 19.96
C GLN A 62 -35.60 52.84 19.66
N SER A 63 -35.86 53.42 18.50
CA SER A 63 -37.21 53.75 18.04
C SER A 63 -37.94 52.58 17.35
N ASN A 64 -37.42 51.35 17.46
CA ASN A 64 -37.95 50.15 16.79
C ASN A 64 -38.01 50.28 15.25
N GLY A 65 -37.04 50.96 14.66
CA GLY A 65 -36.97 51.19 13.22
C GLY A 65 -36.87 49.90 12.40
N TYR A 66 -36.01 48.95 12.82
CA TYR A 66 -35.89 47.64 12.16
C TYR A 66 -37.21 46.87 12.20
N LEU A 67 -37.96 46.93 13.31
CA LEU A 67 -39.27 46.30 13.44
C LEU A 67 -40.28 46.93 12.46
N ALA A 68 -40.29 48.26 12.33
CA ALA A 68 -41.17 48.95 11.39
C ALA A 68 -40.90 48.55 9.94
N ILE A 69 -39.63 48.37 9.54
CA ILE A 69 -39.27 47.89 8.21
C ILE A 69 -39.70 46.43 8.03
N LYS A 70 -39.46 45.57 9.02
CA LYS A 70 -39.90 44.16 8.99
C LYS A 70 -41.41 44.06 8.74
N ASP A 71 -42.20 44.75 9.57
CA ASP A 71 -43.66 44.71 9.49
C ASP A 71 -44.17 45.24 8.15
N PHE A 72 -43.51 46.27 7.59
CA PHE A 72 -43.82 46.78 6.26
C PHE A 72 -43.53 45.74 5.16
N ILE A 73 -42.38 45.06 5.21
CA ILE A 73 -42.01 44.03 4.24
C ILE A 73 -42.99 42.85 4.29
N LEU A 74 -43.26 42.33 5.50
CA LEU A 74 -44.17 41.18 5.70
C LEU A 74 -45.62 41.51 5.30
N LYS A 75 -46.04 42.77 5.41
CA LYS A 75 -47.37 43.21 4.95
C LYS A 75 -47.48 43.32 3.42
N ASN A 76 -46.36 43.51 2.72
CA ASN A 76 -46.32 43.79 1.28
C ASN A 76 -45.58 42.70 0.48
N GLU A 77 -45.52 41.47 0.98
CA GLU A 77 -44.79 40.35 0.35
C GLU A 77 -45.18 40.06 -1.11
N ASN A 78 -46.41 40.40 -1.50
CA ASN A 78 -46.89 40.19 -2.86
C ASN A 78 -46.32 41.21 -3.87
N ASN A 79 -45.72 42.32 -3.40
CA ASN A 79 -45.11 43.32 -4.25
C ASN A 79 -43.58 43.15 -4.29
N ASN A 80 -43.14 42.18 -5.09
CA ASN A 80 -41.74 41.77 -5.18
C ASN A 80 -40.77 42.92 -5.47
N GLU A 81 -41.16 43.89 -6.31
CA GLU A 81 -40.26 44.99 -6.69
C GLU A 81 -39.97 45.93 -5.52
N ILE A 82 -41.02 46.34 -4.79
CA ILE A 82 -40.89 47.20 -3.61
C ILE A 82 -40.04 46.52 -2.53
N VAL A 83 -40.38 45.27 -2.21
CA VAL A 83 -39.68 44.50 -1.17
C VAL A 83 -38.22 44.31 -1.54
N ARG A 84 -37.93 43.93 -2.79
CA ARG A 84 -36.56 43.74 -3.29
C ARG A 84 -35.74 45.02 -3.20
N ASN A 85 -36.30 46.18 -3.55
CA ASN A 85 -35.58 47.46 -3.49
C ASN A 85 -35.20 47.85 -2.05
N ILE A 86 -36.10 47.64 -1.08
CA ILE A 86 -35.81 47.89 0.33
C ILE A 86 -34.76 46.91 0.84
N LEU A 87 -34.93 45.62 0.52
CA LEU A 87 -34.01 44.55 0.92
C LEU A 87 -32.59 44.81 0.40
N LEU A 88 -32.41 45.19 -0.86
CA LEU A 88 -31.10 45.51 -1.44
C LEU A 88 -30.40 46.67 -0.73
N MET A 89 -31.16 47.66 -0.23
CA MET A 89 -30.59 48.75 0.56
C MET A 89 -30.02 48.29 1.91
N LEU A 90 -30.45 47.14 2.44
CA LEU A 90 -29.93 46.59 3.70
C LEU A 90 -28.46 46.19 3.59
N ILE A 91 -27.96 45.76 2.42
CA ILE A 91 -26.54 45.45 2.22
C ILE A 91 -25.66 46.65 2.60
N SER A 92 -26.06 47.84 2.16
CA SER A 92 -25.37 49.07 2.53
C SER A 92 -25.49 49.37 4.02
N LEU A 93 -26.66 49.17 4.63
CA LEU A 93 -26.82 49.43 6.06
C LEU A 93 -26.00 48.46 6.94
N ILE A 94 -25.83 47.20 6.52
CA ILE A 94 -25.06 46.17 7.21
C ILE A 94 -23.56 46.49 7.24
N THR A 95 -23.03 47.05 6.14
CA THR A 95 -21.60 47.32 5.95
C THR A 95 -21.16 48.72 6.41
N ASN A 96 -22.10 49.63 6.67
CA ASN A 96 -21.80 50.99 7.14
C ASN A 96 -21.86 51.11 8.67
N GLY A 97 -20.87 51.81 9.22
CA GLY A 97 -20.70 52.09 10.64
C GLY A 97 -19.31 52.69 10.90
N PRO A 98 -19.09 53.34 12.05
CA PRO A 98 -17.84 54.00 12.40
C PRO A 98 -16.80 53.04 13.00
N GLN A 99 -17.21 51.88 13.52
CA GLN A 99 -16.31 50.88 14.11
C GLN A 99 -16.29 49.59 13.30
N GLU A 100 -15.10 49.04 13.12
CA GLU A 100 -14.88 47.75 12.47
C GLU A 100 -15.00 46.62 13.49
N ILE A 101 -15.88 45.65 13.23
CA ILE A 101 -16.10 44.50 14.11
C ILE A 101 -15.05 43.44 13.80
N LYS A 102 -14.39 42.92 14.83
CA LYS A 102 -13.38 41.87 14.66
C LYS A 102 -14.04 40.51 14.45
N PRO A 103 -13.60 39.72 13.45
CA PRO A 103 -14.07 38.36 13.26
C PRO A 103 -13.69 37.50 14.46
N GLN A 104 -14.57 36.57 14.83
CA GLN A 104 -14.34 35.61 15.91
C GLN A 104 -14.37 34.20 15.34
N HIS A 105 -13.44 33.36 15.79
CA HIS A 105 -13.38 31.95 15.40
C HIS A 105 -13.21 31.08 16.64
N SER A 106 -14.10 30.10 16.79
CA SER A 106 -13.94 29.04 17.78
C SER A 106 -13.37 27.83 17.06
N SER A 107 -12.28 27.26 17.57
CA SER A 107 -11.64 26.11 16.92
C SER A 107 -12.65 24.98 16.70
N GLY A 108 -12.98 24.71 15.43
CA GLY A 108 -13.93 23.66 15.04
C GLY A 108 -13.37 22.24 15.25
N LEU A 109 -14.25 21.24 15.16
CA LEU A 109 -13.92 19.80 15.30
C LEU A 109 -12.81 19.36 14.33
N VAL A 110 -12.90 19.84 13.10
CA VAL A 110 -11.95 19.56 12.01
C VAL A 110 -11.73 20.86 11.24
N GLN A 111 -10.51 21.13 10.81
CA GLN A 111 -10.16 22.31 10.02
C GLN A 111 -9.31 21.92 8.81
N LEU A 112 -9.45 22.69 7.73
CA LEU A 112 -8.59 22.54 6.57
C LEU A 112 -7.17 23.02 6.90
N PRO A 113 -6.11 22.33 6.44
CA PRO A 113 -4.73 22.77 6.65
C PRO A 113 -4.44 24.17 6.07
N SER A 114 -5.17 24.55 5.02
CA SER A 114 -5.06 25.85 4.35
C SER A 114 -5.86 26.98 5.03
N PHE A 115 -6.60 26.70 6.09
CA PHE A 115 -7.46 27.69 6.72
C PHE A 115 -6.67 28.72 7.50
N HIS A 116 -6.97 30.00 7.23
CA HIS A 116 -6.52 31.14 8.00
C HIS A 116 -7.71 32.05 8.26
N LEU A 117 -7.90 32.49 9.51
CA LEU A 117 -8.97 33.41 9.86
C LEU A 117 -8.82 34.71 9.06
N PRO A 118 -9.79 35.05 8.18
CA PRO A 118 -9.70 36.27 7.39
C PRO A 118 -9.74 37.52 8.28
N VAL A 119 -8.99 38.54 7.90
CA VAL A 119 -8.99 39.85 8.54
C VAL A 119 -9.82 40.80 7.67
N PRO A 120 -10.62 41.71 8.25
CA PRO A 120 -11.37 42.71 7.49
C PRO A 120 -10.48 43.46 6.49
N SER A 121 -10.96 43.62 5.26
CA SER A 121 -10.17 44.12 4.13
C SER A 121 -9.92 45.63 4.17
N GLY A 122 -10.56 46.36 5.09
CA GLY A 122 -10.44 47.82 5.21
C GLY A 122 -11.09 48.63 4.07
N ASN A 123 -11.73 47.97 3.10
CA ASN A 123 -12.39 48.57 1.93
C ASN A 123 -13.77 49.19 2.25
N GLY A 124 -14.22 49.09 3.50
CA GLY A 124 -15.52 49.60 3.93
C GLY A 124 -16.70 48.66 3.69
N LEU A 125 -16.45 47.43 3.22
CA LEU A 125 -17.47 46.41 2.94
C LEU A 125 -17.61 45.35 4.04
N SER A 126 -16.78 45.42 5.08
CA SER A 126 -16.89 44.54 6.23
C SER A 126 -18.13 44.88 7.06
N VAL A 127 -18.75 43.88 7.71
CA VAL A 127 -19.94 44.05 8.54
C VAL A 127 -19.65 44.98 9.73
N ARG A 128 -20.51 45.98 9.93
CA ARG A 128 -20.43 46.94 11.05
C ARG A 128 -21.74 47.10 11.83
N ASN A 129 -22.85 46.64 11.27
CA ASN A 129 -24.17 46.73 11.88
C ASN A 129 -24.86 45.36 11.87
N THR A 130 -24.66 44.59 12.95
CA THR A 130 -25.24 43.25 13.08
C THR A 130 -26.77 43.28 13.23
N GLN A 131 -27.34 44.34 13.80
CA GLN A 131 -28.80 44.48 13.94
C GLN A 131 -29.52 44.59 12.60
N ALA A 132 -28.90 45.26 11.61
CA ALA A 132 -29.41 45.31 10.25
C ALA A 132 -29.38 43.93 9.56
N PHE A 133 -28.36 43.10 9.85
CA PHE A 133 -28.34 41.71 9.39
C PHE A 133 -29.43 40.89 10.10
N GLY A 134 -29.63 41.12 11.39
CA GLY A 134 -30.71 40.51 12.18
C GLY A 134 -32.12 40.80 11.63
N LEU A 135 -32.32 41.92 10.93
CA LEU A 135 -33.56 42.18 10.19
C LEU A 135 -33.74 41.21 9.02
N VAL A 136 -32.69 40.96 8.22
CA VAL A 136 -32.73 40.00 7.11
C VAL A 136 -33.06 38.59 7.63
N HIS A 137 -32.41 38.16 8.72
CA HIS A 137 -32.69 36.89 9.38
C HIS A 137 -34.16 36.78 9.84
N LYS A 138 -34.71 37.83 10.48
CA LYS A 138 -36.12 37.84 10.93
C LYS A 138 -37.10 37.78 9.76
N ILE A 139 -36.83 38.49 8.67
CA ILE A 139 -37.66 38.45 7.46
C ILE A 139 -37.67 37.04 6.87
N PHE A 140 -36.50 36.41 6.76
CA PHE A 140 -36.40 35.02 6.30
C PHE A 140 -37.19 34.06 7.21
N PHE A 141 -37.09 34.24 8.53
CA PHE A 141 -37.78 33.37 9.49
C PHE A 141 -39.31 33.49 9.43
N GLU A 142 -39.85 34.71 9.35
CA GLU A 142 -41.30 34.96 9.41
C GLU A 142 -42.02 34.89 8.06
N SER A 143 -41.31 35.17 6.95
CA SER A 143 -41.91 35.21 5.62
C SER A 143 -42.23 33.81 5.08
N GLN A 144 -43.41 33.67 4.46
CA GLN A 144 -43.82 32.46 3.73
C GLN A 144 -43.66 32.61 2.21
N ASN A 145 -43.32 33.81 1.74
CA ASN A 145 -43.17 34.09 0.32
C ASN A 145 -41.77 33.66 -0.17
N SER A 146 -41.75 32.74 -1.13
CA SER A 146 -40.51 32.21 -1.71
C SER A 146 -39.60 33.28 -2.32
N SER A 147 -40.14 34.25 -3.07
CA SER A 147 -39.37 35.32 -3.70
C SER A 147 -38.70 36.24 -2.67
N VAL A 148 -39.40 36.56 -1.59
CA VAL A 148 -38.86 37.36 -0.47
C VAL A 148 -37.77 36.59 0.25
N CYS A 149 -37.99 35.31 0.55
CA CYS A 149 -36.99 34.44 1.20
C CYS A 149 -35.74 34.27 0.32
N ALA A 150 -35.91 34.03 -0.99
CA ALA A 150 -34.80 33.91 -1.93
C ALA A 150 -33.98 35.20 -2.01
N THR A 151 -34.64 36.36 -2.06
CA THR A 151 -33.97 37.67 -2.04
C THR A 151 -33.22 37.91 -0.72
N ALA A 152 -33.78 37.48 0.40
CA ALA A 152 -33.10 37.58 1.70
C ALA A 152 -31.81 36.74 1.72
N ILE A 153 -31.83 35.53 1.18
CA ILE A 153 -30.64 34.68 1.06
C ILE A 153 -29.63 35.25 0.06
N ASP A 154 -30.07 35.84 -1.05
CA ASP A 154 -29.18 36.53 -2.00
C ASP A 154 -28.44 37.70 -1.35
N ILE A 155 -29.07 38.38 -0.39
CA ILE A 155 -28.43 39.41 0.43
C ILE A 155 -27.39 38.82 1.36
N VAL A 156 -27.69 37.70 2.04
CA VAL A 156 -26.70 37.00 2.88
C VAL A 156 -25.49 36.58 2.03
N HIS A 157 -25.72 35.99 0.86
CA HIS A 157 -24.65 35.63 -0.08
C HIS A 157 -23.83 36.85 -0.51
N SER A 158 -24.49 37.96 -0.85
CA SER A 158 -23.83 39.21 -1.21
C SER A 158 -22.98 39.77 -0.06
N VAL A 159 -23.47 39.70 1.18
CA VAL A 159 -22.71 40.13 2.37
C VAL A 159 -21.48 39.26 2.59
N TYR A 160 -21.60 37.92 2.47
CA TYR A 160 -20.45 37.01 2.63
C TYR A 160 -19.38 37.22 1.54
N THR A 161 -19.80 37.50 0.31
CA THR A 161 -18.87 37.71 -0.82
C THR A 161 -18.21 39.09 -0.84
N CYS A 162 -18.79 40.09 -0.16
CA CYS A 162 -18.21 41.44 -0.08
C CYS A 162 -16.88 41.51 0.68
N ASP A 163 -16.72 40.68 1.72
CA ASP A 163 -15.49 40.56 2.50
C ASP A 163 -15.45 39.18 3.18
N PRO A 164 -14.39 38.36 2.98
CA PRO A 164 -14.26 37.05 3.61
C PRO A 164 -14.37 37.05 5.15
N ALA A 165 -14.08 38.17 5.82
CA ALA A 165 -14.25 38.30 7.27
C ALA A 165 -15.73 38.31 7.72
N ASN A 166 -16.67 38.62 6.83
CA ASN A 166 -18.07 38.85 7.17
C ASN A 166 -18.77 37.62 7.75
N TYR A 167 -18.49 36.43 7.22
CA TYR A 167 -19.02 35.17 7.77
C TYR A 167 -18.63 35.01 9.25
N PHE A 168 -17.35 35.21 9.58
CA PHE A 168 -16.82 35.06 10.94
C PHE A 168 -17.21 36.19 11.89
N ILE A 169 -17.57 37.36 11.38
CA ILE A 169 -18.17 38.44 12.19
C ILE A 169 -19.60 38.07 12.60
N LEU A 170 -20.36 37.46 11.68
CA LEU A 170 -21.78 37.16 11.87
C LEU A 170 -22.03 35.83 12.59
N ASP A 171 -21.11 34.85 12.53
CA ASP A 171 -21.27 33.50 13.13
C ASP A 171 -21.66 33.53 14.61
N LYS A 172 -21.24 34.57 15.36
CA LYS A 172 -21.55 34.69 16.78
C LYS A 172 -23.04 34.95 17.06
N GLU A 173 -23.66 35.85 16.33
CA GLU A 173 -25.02 36.34 16.60
C GLU A 173 -26.06 35.72 15.66
N TYR A 174 -25.67 35.46 14.41
CA TYR A 174 -26.55 34.96 13.36
C TYR A 174 -25.84 33.84 12.56
N PRO A 175 -25.50 32.70 13.20
CA PRO A 175 -24.86 31.59 12.52
C PRO A 175 -25.73 31.08 11.38
N LEU A 176 -25.09 30.63 10.30
CA LEU A 176 -25.80 30.11 9.12
C LEU A 176 -26.68 28.89 9.47
N ALA A 177 -26.33 28.16 10.54
CA ALA A 177 -27.13 27.08 11.09
C ALA A 177 -28.59 27.46 11.41
N LEU A 178 -28.87 28.72 11.82
CA LEU A 178 -30.25 29.16 12.09
C LEU A 178 -31.12 29.22 10.82
N PHE A 179 -30.52 29.49 9.66
CA PHE A 179 -31.23 29.42 8.38
C PHE A 179 -31.51 27.97 8.00
N ILE A 180 -30.57 27.06 8.30
CA ILE A 180 -30.68 25.62 8.03
C ILE A 180 -31.79 24.97 8.87
N GLU A 181 -31.98 25.42 10.11
CA GLU A 181 -33.05 24.96 10.99
C GLU A 181 -34.47 25.25 10.46
N GLN A 182 -34.64 26.15 9.49
CA GLN A 182 -35.94 26.51 8.91
C GLN A 182 -36.19 25.90 7.52
N LEU A 183 -35.29 25.03 7.02
CA LEU A 183 -35.39 24.51 5.65
C LEU A 183 -36.62 23.64 5.40
N ASP A 184 -37.13 22.97 6.42
CA ASP A 184 -38.38 22.18 6.39
C ASP A 184 -39.56 23.03 5.87
N ARG A 185 -39.61 24.31 6.23
CA ARG A 185 -40.69 25.25 5.88
C ARG A 185 -40.48 25.99 4.57
N LYS A 186 -39.33 25.84 3.92
CA LYS A 186 -38.99 26.58 2.69
C LYS A 186 -39.14 25.70 1.46
N ASP A 187 -39.27 26.31 0.29
CA ASP A 187 -39.36 25.60 -0.98
C ASP A 187 -37.98 25.19 -1.52
N GLU A 188 -37.96 24.43 -2.61
CA GLU A 188 -36.73 23.89 -3.22
C GLU A 188 -35.74 24.99 -3.62
N VAL A 189 -36.22 26.12 -4.15
CA VAL A 189 -35.38 27.23 -4.61
C VAL A 189 -34.62 27.86 -3.43
N VAL A 190 -35.32 28.11 -2.33
CA VAL A 190 -34.71 28.69 -1.14
C VAL A 190 -33.77 27.69 -0.47
N ARG A 191 -34.16 26.41 -0.40
CA ARG A 191 -33.30 25.32 0.13
C ARG A 191 -31.97 25.23 -0.61
N ALA A 192 -32.01 25.25 -1.94
CA ALA A 192 -30.80 25.21 -2.77
C ALA A 192 -29.86 26.39 -2.47
N LYS A 193 -30.38 27.62 -2.41
CA LYS A 193 -29.59 28.83 -2.10
C LYS A 193 -28.93 28.78 -0.71
N VAL A 194 -29.59 28.20 0.29
CA VAL A 194 -28.99 28.05 1.63
C VAL A 194 -27.86 27.01 1.61
N ILE A 195 -28.01 25.91 0.86
CA ILE A 195 -26.94 24.91 0.70
C ILE A 195 -25.74 25.53 -0.05
N GLU A 196 -25.98 26.37 -1.06
CA GLU A 196 -24.93 27.11 -1.78
C GLU A 196 -24.10 28.02 -0.84
N LEU A 197 -24.71 28.59 0.20
CA LEU A 197 -23.97 29.35 1.24
C LEU A 197 -23.02 28.47 2.05
N VAL A 198 -23.41 27.22 2.33
CA VAL A 198 -22.54 26.25 3.02
C VAL A 198 -21.37 25.86 2.12
N GLU A 199 -21.64 25.64 0.83
CA GLU A 199 -20.61 25.40 -0.18
C GLU A 199 -19.64 26.56 -0.33
N HIS A 200 -20.16 27.80 -0.30
CA HIS A 200 -19.34 29.00 -0.34
C HIS A 200 -18.30 29.04 0.80
N CYS A 201 -18.67 28.61 2.01
CA CYS A 201 -17.74 28.55 3.14
C CYS A 201 -16.54 27.65 2.85
N VAL A 202 -16.77 26.48 2.22
CA VAL A 202 -15.70 25.53 1.91
C VAL A 202 -14.89 25.98 0.70
N PHE A 203 -15.54 26.34 -0.40
CA PHE A 203 -14.86 26.65 -1.66
C PHE A 203 -14.16 28.00 -1.69
N HIS A 204 -14.71 29.02 -1.01
CA HIS A 204 -14.20 30.39 -1.11
C HIS A 204 -13.54 30.87 0.17
N LEU A 205 -13.97 30.39 1.34
CA LEU A 205 -13.37 30.76 2.63
C LEU A 205 -12.35 29.73 3.14
N ASN A 206 -12.19 28.59 2.44
CA ASN A 206 -11.36 27.47 2.87
C ASN A 206 -11.68 27.02 4.30
N TYR A 207 -12.96 27.07 4.68
CA TYR A 207 -13.43 26.77 6.03
C TYR A 207 -14.46 25.63 6.03
N ILE A 208 -14.39 24.72 7.00
CA ILE A 208 -15.35 23.63 7.15
C ILE A 208 -16.46 24.05 8.14
N PRO A 209 -17.69 24.33 7.67
CA PRO A 209 -18.78 24.81 8.52
C PRO A 209 -19.45 23.64 9.26
N CYS A 210 -18.79 23.11 10.30
CA CYS A 210 -19.26 21.89 10.98
C CYS A 210 -20.66 22.04 11.60
N LYS A 211 -21.02 23.19 12.17
CA LYS A 211 -22.34 23.42 12.79
C LYS A 211 -23.45 23.32 11.75
N GLU A 212 -23.20 23.91 10.58
CA GLU A 212 -24.10 23.92 9.44
C GLU A 212 -24.27 22.53 8.84
N LEU A 213 -23.17 21.79 8.69
CA LEU A 213 -23.21 20.39 8.22
C LEU A 213 -24.01 19.50 9.17
N ILE A 214 -23.85 19.66 10.49
CA ILE A 214 -24.68 18.96 11.49
C ILE A 214 -26.16 19.33 11.31
N GLY A 215 -26.47 20.61 11.12
CA GLY A 215 -27.84 21.07 10.86
C GLY A 215 -28.45 20.43 9.62
N ILE A 216 -27.69 20.33 8.52
CA ILE A 216 -28.13 19.65 7.29
C ILE A 216 -28.40 18.16 7.56
N CYS A 217 -27.51 17.46 8.27
CA CYS A 217 -27.70 16.05 8.63
C CYS A 217 -29.01 15.83 9.43
N VAL A 218 -29.31 16.70 10.39
CA VAL A 218 -30.55 16.63 11.19
C VAL A 218 -31.78 16.85 10.31
N GLN A 219 -31.74 17.83 9.40
CA GLN A 219 -32.84 18.09 8.48
C GLN A 219 -33.08 16.93 7.51
N MET A 220 -32.00 16.34 6.97
CA MET A 220 -32.10 15.17 6.10
C MET A 220 -32.83 14.01 6.78
N LYS A 221 -32.49 13.70 8.05
CA LYS A 221 -33.19 12.65 8.81
C LYS A 221 -34.67 12.97 9.04
N THR A 222 -34.98 14.22 9.39
CA THR A 222 -36.33 14.68 9.74
C THR A 222 -37.27 14.67 8.53
N GLU A 223 -36.79 15.18 7.39
CA GLU A 223 -37.56 15.20 6.14
C GLU A 223 -37.73 13.80 5.55
N LEU A 224 -36.70 12.94 5.62
CA LEU A 224 -36.83 11.56 5.18
C LEU A 224 -37.88 10.79 5.99
N ALA A 225 -37.92 10.99 7.32
CA ALA A 225 -38.94 10.40 8.17
C ALA A 225 -40.36 10.87 7.81
N SER A 226 -40.49 12.08 7.27
CA SER A 226 -41.74 12.65 6.76
C SER A 226 -42.07 12.23 5.31
N GLY A 227 -41.17 11.49 4.65
CA GLY A 227 -41.36 10.99 3.28
C GLY A 227 -40.88 11.91 2.17
N HIS A 228 -40.16 13.00 2.48
CA HIS A 228 -39.60 13.92 1.48
C HIS A 228 -38.12 13.61 1.21
N GLN A 229 -37.75 13.42 -0.06
CA GLN A 229 -36.39 13.05 -0.46
C GLN A 229 -35.54 14.23 -0.97
N ASP A 230 -36.15 15.36 -1.33
CA ASP A 230 -35.49 16.43 -2.10
C ASP A 230 -34.30 17.05 -1.34
N ILE A 231 -34.47 17.35 -0.05
CA ILE A 231 -33.36 17.88 0.78
C ILE A 231 -32.25 16.86 0.97
N CYS A 232 -32.58 15.57 1.02
CA CYS A 232 -31.59 14.51 1.14
C CYS A 232 -30.77 14.40 -0.15
N ILE A 233 -31.43 14.47 -1.31
CA ILE A 233 -30.75 14.47 -2.61
C ILE A 233 -29.83 15.69 -2.71
N ALA A 234 -30.32 16.88 -2.40
CA ALA A 234 -29.52 18.11 -2.45
C ALA A 234 -28.33 18.06 -1.47
N GLY A 235 -28.53 17.58 -0.24
CA GLY A 235 -27.48 17.45 0.77
C GLY A 235 -26.39 16.44 0.39
N VAL A 236 -26.77 15.28 -0.16
CA VAL A 236 -25.80 14.28 -0.65
C VAL A 236 -25.03 14.80 -1.86
N GLN A 237 -25.68 15.51 -2.79
CA GLN A 237 -25.02 16.13 -3.94
C GLN A 237 -24.04 17.24 -3.52
N ALA A 238 -24.41 18.06 -2.53
CA ALA A 238 -23.52 19.05 -1.94
C ALA A 238 -22.29 18.36 -1.32
N ALA A 239 -22.50 17.28 -0.55
CA ALA A 239 -21.41 16.54 0.06
C ALA A 239 -20.42 15.96 -0.98
N PHE A 240 -20.88 15.47 -2.12
CA PHE A 240 -19.99 15.09 -3.23
C PHE A 240 -19.14 16.25 -3.74
N ARG A 241 -19.74 17.43 -3.92
CA ARG A 241 -19.02 18.64 -4.35
C ARG A 241 -17.95 19.02 -3.32
N LEU A 242 -18.28 19.00 -2.03
CA LEU A 242 -17.32 19.33 -0.97
C LEU A 242 -16.12 18.39 -0.95
N LEU A 243 -16.30 17.08 -1.20
CA LEU A 243 -15.19 16.11 -1.23
C LEU A 243 -14.13 16.37 -2.31
N THR A 244 -14.41 17.25 -3.28
CA THR A 244 -13.44 17.61 -4.32
C THR A 244 -12.31 18.53 -3.82
N VAL A 245 -12.47 19.15 -2.64
CA VAL A 245 -11.53 20.15 -2.10
C VAL A 245 -10.33 19.49 -1.41
N ASP A 246 -10.58 18.66 -0.40
CA ASP A 246 -9.51 17.98 0.36
C ASP A 246 -10.02 16.66 0.96
N SER A 247 -9.11 15.70 1.10
CA SER A 247 -9.36 14.41 1.77
C SER A 247 -9.80 14.53 3.23
N VAL A 248 -9.40 15.58 3.95
CA VAL A 248 -9.78 15.88 5.35
C VAL A 248 -11.30 16.04 5.51
N ILE A 249 -12.00 16.42 4.44
CA ILE A 249 -13.48 16.53 4.47
C ILE A 249 -14.14 15.17 4.74
N LYS A 250 -13.49 14.06 4.37
CA LYS A 250 -13.96 12.71 4.73
C LYS A 250 -14.00 12.52 6.25
N ASP A 251 -13.03 13.08 6.97
CA ASP A 251 -12.99 13.02 8.43
C ASP A 251 -14.01 13.97 9.03
N ALA A 252 -14.14 15.19 8.49
CA ALA A 252 -15.18 16.12 8.91
C ALA A 252 -16.60 15.51 8.78
N PHE A 253 -16.88 14.80 7.69
CA PHE A 253 -18.15 14.09 7.49
C PHE A 253 -18.42 12.99 8.52
N ARG A 254 -17.37 12.33 9.02
CA ARG A 254 -17.49 11.40 10.15
C ARG A 254 -17.84 12.15 11.44
N GLU A 255 -17.10 13.22 11.76
CA GLU A 255 -17.30 13.97 13.01
C GLU A 255 -18.65 14.69 13.09
N VAL A 256 -19.18 15.18 11.95
CA VAL A 256 -20.51 15.84 11.90
C VAL A 256 -21.68 14.85 11.83
N GLY A 257 -21.41 13.54 11.79
CA GLY A 257 -22.46 12.51 11.75
C GLY A 257 -23.13 12.31 10.38
N LEU A 258 -22.48 12.71 9.27
CA LEU A 258 -23.01 12.47 7.93
C LEU A 258 -23.01 10.97 7.59
N LEU A 259 -21.98 10.22 7.99
CA LEU A 259 -21.92 8.77 7.75
C LEU A 259 -23.13 8.06 8.39
N ASP A 260 -23.45 8.41 9.63
CA ASP A 260 -24.62 7.88 10.34
C ASP A 260 -25.94 8.27 9.64
N THR A 261 -26.01 9.49 9.12
CA THR A 261 -27.16 9.96 8.32
C THR A 261 -27.33 9.15 7.03
N LEU A 262 -26.24 8.86 6.32
CA LEU A 262 -26.29 8.03 5.10
C LEU A 262 -26.69 6.58 5.42
N CYS A 263 -26.18 6.01 6.51
CA CYS A 263 -26.61 4.71 7.04
C CYS A 263 -28.10 4.68 7.34
N TYR A 264 -28.63 5.73 7.98
CA TYR A 264 -30.06 5.88 8.25
C TYR A 264 -30.88 5.93 6.95
N ILE A 265 -30.45 6.70 5.96
CA ILE A 265 -31.11 6.80 4.64
C ILE A 265 -31.21 5.41 3.99
N ILE A 266 -30.10 4.68 3.91
CA ILE A 266 -30.07 3.35 3.29
C ILE A 266 -30.98 2.38 4.05
N ASN A 267 -30.95 2.36 5.38
CA ASN A 267 -31.80 1.47 6.18
C ASN A 267 -33.29 1.77 6.02
N ASN A 268 -33.67 3.05 6.03
CA ASN A 268 -35.05 3.46 5.86
C ASN A 268 -35.57 3.07 4.47
N LEU A 269 -34.82 3.41 3.41
CA LEU A 269 -35.20 3.08 2.03
C LEU A 269 -35.18 1.57 1.76
N PHE A 270 -34.29 0.82 2.40
CA PHE A 270 -34.28 -0.65 2.33
C PHE A 270 -35.52 -1.27 2.98
N ALA A 271 -35.98 -0.73 4.12
CA ALA A 271 -37.23 -1.16 4.74
C ALA A 271 -38.44 -0.90 3.82
N GLN A 272 -38.44 0.23 3.10
CA GLN A 272 -39.48 0.55 2.12
C GLN A 272 -39.40 -0.35 0.88
N TYR A 273 -38.20 -0.63 0.36
CA TYR A 273 -37.97 -1.52 -0.79
C TYR A 273 -38.53 -2.93 -0.55
N LYS A 274 -38.45 -3.43 0.68
CA LYS A 274 -39.02 -4.74 1.07
C LYS A 274 -40.55 -4.78 1.01
N GLN A 275 -41.21 -3.62 1.10
CA GLN A 275 -42.67 -3.52 1.17
C GLN A 275 -43.28 -3.09 -0.18
N ARG A 276 -42.60 -2.23 -0.92
CA ARG A 276 -43.06 -1.66 -2.19
C ARG A 276 -41.91 -1.33 -3.13
N SER A 277 -42.23 -1.09 -4.40
CA SER A 277 -41.28 -0.46 -5.32
C SER A 277 -40.96 0.98 -4.89
N LEU A 278 -39.70 1.36 -5.03
CA LEU A 278 -39.22 2.72 -4.75
C LEU A 278 -39.59 3.68 -5.88
N THR A 279 -39.87 4.93 -5.53
CA THR A 279 -40.06 6.04 -6.48
C THR A 279 -38.73 6.41 -7.16
N GLU A 280 -38.78 7.16 -8.26
CA GLU A 280 -37.56 7.60 -8.96
C GLU A 280 -36.63 8.43 -8.06
N ASN A 281 -37.18 9.32 -7.23
CA ASN A 281 -36.39 10.09 -6.27
C ASN A 281 -35.77 9.20 -5.18
N GLU A 282 -36.47 8.18 -4.72
CA GLU A 282 -35.94 7.21 -3.74
C GLU A 282 -34.82 6.36 -4.33
N LYS A 283 -34.98 5.85 -5.56
CA LYS A 283 -33.91 5.12 -6.27
C LYS A 283 -32.68 6.01 -6.47
N LYS A 284 -32.88 7.26 -6.88
CA LYS A 284 -31.79 8.24 -7.02
C LYS A 284 -31.08 8.46 -5.68
N LEU A 285 -31.84 8.59 -4.59
CA LEU A 285 -31.28 8.80 -3.26
C LEU A 285 -30.51 7.58 -2.73
N THR A 286 -31.00 6.35 -2.94
CA THR A 286 -30.26 5.14 -2.51
C THR A 286 -28.92 5.02 -3.22
N LEU A 287 -28.87 5.30 -4.53
CA LEU A 287 -27.63 5.30 -5.32
C LEU A 287 -26.66 6.36 -4.81
N LEU A 288 -27.11 7.63 -4.75
CA LEU A 288 -26.27 8.74 -4.29
C LEU A 288 -25.73 8.50 -2.87
N ALA A 289 -26.55 8.00 -1.95
CA ALA A 289 -26.12 7.74 -0.57
C ALA A 289 -25.08 6.62 -0.48
N THR A 290 -25.28 5.53 -1.24
CA THR A 290 -24.37 4.37 -1.25
C THR A 290 -23.04 4.71 -1.93
N ASP A 291 -23.08 5.45 -3.03
CA ASP A 291 -21.89 5.94 -3.74
C ASP A 291 -21.10 6.93 -2.88
N LEU A 292 -21.78 7.84 -2.17
CA LEU A 292 -21.11 8.80 -1.30
C LEU A 292 -20.39 8.08 -0.16
N LEU A 293 -21.04 7.12 0.50
CA LEU A 293 -20.41 6.28 1.52
C LEU A 293 -19.18 5.55 0.96
N THR A 294 -19.28 5.00 -0.25
CA THR A 294 -18.16 4.33 -0.93
C THR A 294 -16.96 5.27 -1.08
N VAL A 295 -17.19 6.51 -1.52
CA VAL A 295 -16.11 7.52 -1.69
C VAL A 295 -15.52 7.95 -0.35
N ILE A 296 -16.36 8.15 0.67
CA ILE A 296 -15.94 8.54 2.03
C ILE A 296 -15.09 7.45 2.71
N ILE A 297 -15.42 6.18 2.48
CA ILE A 297 -14.74 5.02 3.07
C ILE A 297 -13.45 4.67 2.32
N LYS A 298 -13.41 4.87 0.99
CA LYS A 298 -12.25 4.54 0.16
C LYS A 298 -10.96 5.14 0.72
N GLY A 299 -10.06 4.26 1.17
CA GLY A 299 -8.75 4.62 1.72
C GLY A 299 -8.77 5.21 3.14
N ASN A 300 -9.91 5.23 3.85
CA ASN A 300 -10.03 5.79 5.20
C ASN A 300 -10.53 4.72 6.19
N LEU A 301 -9.63 4.25 7.06
CA LEU A 301 -9.90 3.14 7.99
C LEU A 301 -10.89 3.50 9.09
N GLU A 302 -10.80 4.70 9.65
CA GLU A 302 -11.69 5.13 10.75
C GLU A 302 -13.12 5.32 10.25
N ASN A 303 -13.31 5.81 9.02
CA ASN A 303 -14.61 5.87 8.38
C ASN A 303 -15.21 4.48 8.15
N ALA A 304 -14.40 3.51 7.74
CA ALA A 304 -14.84 2.12 7.59
C ALA A 304 -15.25 1.47 8.92
N ARG A 305 -14.55 1.79 10.02
CA ARG A 305 -14.91 1.34 11.37
C ARG A 305 -16.23 1.95 11.82
N MET A 306 -16.39 3.26 11.71
CA MET A 306 -17.66 3.92 12.06
C MET A 306 -18.84 3.37 11.24
N PHE A 307 -18.66 3.14 9.94
CA PHE A 307 -19.68 2.49 9.12
C PHE A 307 -20.01 1.08 9.63
N SER A 308 -18.98 0.31 10.01
CA SER A 308 -19.17 -1.01 10.60
C SER A 308 -19.96 -0.98 11.90
N ASP A 309 -19.76 0.03 12.74
CA ASP A 309 -20.44 0.18 14.03
C ASP A 309 -21.90 0.65 13.84
N CYS A 310 -22.16 1.57 12.91
CA CYS A 310 -23.50 2.09 12.63
C CYS A 310 -24.38 1.14 11.81
N PHE A 311 -23.80 0.45 10.82
CA PHE A 311 -24.56 -0.32 9.81
C PHE A 311 -24.34 -1.82 9.93
N GLY A 312 -23.07 -2.23 10.12
CA GLY A 312 -22.66 -3.62 10.29
C GLY A 312 -22.62 -4.46 9.00
N ALA A 313 -21.79 -5.51 9.02
CA ALA A 313 -21.64 -6.42 7.89
C ALA A 313 -22.92 -7.19 7.53
N ARG A 314 -23.66 -7.65 8.54
CA ARG A 314 -24.90 -8.43 8.36
C ARG A 314 -25.97 -7.65 7.60
N THR A 315 -26.15 -6.37 7.93
CA THR A 315 -27.14 -5.50 7.29
C THR A 315 -26.77 -5.24 5.83
N LEU A 316 -25.50 -4.90 5.55
CA LEU A 316 -25.04 -4.70 4.17
C LEU A 316 -25.21 -5.94 3.31
N LEU A 317 -24.88 -7.12 3.85
CA LEU A 317 -25.07 -8.38 3.14
C LEU A 317 -26.55 -8.71 2.92
N SER A 318 -27.43 -8.37 3.88
CA SER A 318 -28.88 -8.48 3.68
C SER A 318 -29.41 -7.53 2.61
N VAL A 319 -28.84 -6.33 2.47
CA VAL A 319 -29.18 -5.41 1.37
C VAL A 319 -28.81 -6.07 0.05
N LEU A 320 -27.56 -6.53 -0.07
CA LEU A 320 -27.01 -7.13 -1.29
C LEU A 320 -27.79 -8.34 -1.80
N THR A 321 -28.31 -9.20 -0.92
CA THR A 321 -29.08 -10.40 -1.32
C THR A 321 -30.50 -10.09 -1.79
N VAL A 322 -31.05 -8.92 -1.43
CA VAL A 322 -32.45 -8.54 -1.70
C VAL A 322 -32.56 -7.52 -2.83
N VAL A 323 -31.68 -6.52 -2.89
CA VAL A 323 -31.76 -5.44 -3.88
C VAL A 323 -31.23 -5.91 -5.24
N THR A 324 -31.74 -5.32 -6.34
CA THR A 324 -31.40 -5.64 -7.73
C THR A 324 -30.91 -4.41 -8.51
N GLY A 325 -30.29 -4.62 -9.67
CA GLY A 325 -29.91 -3.55 -10.61
C GLY A 325 -28.78 -2.63 -10.11
N GLU A 326 -28.91 -1.33 -10.40
CA GLU A 326 -27.88 -0.32 -10.11
C GLU A 326 -27.55 -0.22 -8.60
N TRP A 327 -28.56 -0.37 -7.73
CA TRP A 327 -28.34 -0.27 -6.29
C TRP A 327 -27.51 -1.44 -5.74
N ARG A 328 -27.67 -2.65 -6.31
CA ARG A 328 -26.79 -3.79 -6.01
C ARG A 328 -25.36 -3.49 -6.43
N SER A 329 -25.17 -2.95 -7.63
CA SER A 329 -23.85 -2.62 -8.17
C SER A 329 -23.11 -1.61 -7.29
N SER A 330 -23.79 -0.53 -6.89
CA SER A 330 -23.25 0.47 -5.95
C SER A 330 -22.92 -0.14 -4.58
N SER A 331 -23.81 -0.99 -4.04
CA SER A 331 -23.60 -1.68 -2.75
C SER A 331 -22.43 -2.67 -2.79
N LEU A 332 -22.19 -3.34 -3.92
CA LEU A 332 -21.03 -4.22 -4.11
C LEU A 332 -19.73 -3.42 -4.16
N GLN A 333 -19.75 -2.22 -4.74
CA GLN A 333 -18.59 -1.34 -4.75
C GLN A 333 -18.26 -0.84 -3.33
N LEU A 334 -19.27 -0.55 -2.50
CA LEU A 334 -19.09 -0.28 -1.08
C LEU A 334 -18.44 -1.48 -0.36
N LEU A 335 -18.98 -2.69 -0.57
CA LEU A 335 -18.40 -3.92 -0.01
C LEU A 335 -16.95 -4.12 -0.46
N LYS A 336 -16.64 -3.85 -1.74
CA LYS A 336 -15.27 -3.92 -2.27
C LYS A 336 -14.32 -3.03 -1.45
N GLN A 337 -14.70 -1.78 -1.18
CA GLN A 337 -13.84 -0.86 -0.41
C GLN A 337 -13.65 -1.36 1.03
N LEU A 338 -14.68 -1.91 1.66
CA LEU A 338 -14.60 -2.47 3.01
C LEU A 338 -13.66 -3.68 3.07
N LEU A 339 -13.77 -4.62 2.12
CA LEU A 339 -12.91 -5.81 2.05
C LEU A 339 -11.42 -5.47 1.86
N LEU A 340 -11.10 -4.39 1.15
CA LEU A 340 -9.71 -3.95 0.94
C LEU A 340 -9.07 -3.34 2.20
N LEU A 341 -9.88 -2.86 3.16
CA LEU A 341 -9.40 -2.24 4.39
C LEU A 341 -9.16 -3.31 5.46
N ALA A 342 -7.89 -3.45 5.86
CA ALA A 342 -7.34 -4.62 6.54
C ALA A 342 -7.89 -4.97 7.94
N SER A 343 -8.80 -4.18 8.53
CA SER A 343 -9.30 -4.42 9.90
C SER A 343 -10.72 -4.96 9.99
N THR A 344 -11.33 -5.39 8.88
CA THR A 344 -12.75 -5.77 8.87
C THR A 344 -13.00 -7.23 8.49
N ASP A 345 -12.38 -8.16 9.23
CA ASP A 345 -12.51 -9.61 9.07
C ASP A 345 -13.97 -10.11 9.06
N GLN A 346 -14.88 -9.34 9.68
CA GLN A 346 -16.30 -9.63 9.69
C GLN A 346 -16.97 -9.62 8.31
N TYR A 347 -16.51 -8.79 7.36
CA TYR A 347 -17.13 -8.73 6.03
C TYR A 347 -16.74 -9.93 5.19
N ILE A 348 -15.47 -10.35 5.23
CA ILE A 348 -15.07 -11.54 4.48
C ILE A 348 -15.72 -12.79 5.05
N ALA A 349 -15.79 -12.93 6.38
CA ALA A 349 -16.53 -14.01 7.04
C ALA A 349 -18.03 -13.99 6.64
N GLY A 350 -18.66 -12.82 6.64
CA GLY A 350 -20.06 -12.67 6.21
C GLY A 350 -20.27 -12.99 4.72
N VAL A 351 -19.35 -12.58 3.84
CA VAL A 351 -19.39 -12.95 2.41
C VAL A 351 -19.30 -14.46 2.24
N ILE A 352 -18.39 -15.14 2.94
CA ILE A 352 -18.28 -16.60 2.89
C ILE A 352 -19.56 -17.26 3.42
N GLN A 353 -20.14 -16.72 4.50
CA GLN A 353 -21.41 -17.22 5.02
C GLN A 353 -22.54 -17.13 3.98
N VAL A 354 -22.66 -16.02 3.26
CA VAL A 354 -23.66 -15.84 2.20
C VAL A 354 -23.40 -16.82 1.05
N ILE A 355 -22.14 -16.96 0.63
CA ILE A 355 -21.70 -17.91 -0.41
C ILE A 355 -22.13 -19.35 -0.06
N SER A 356 -22.04 -19.74 1.21
CA SER A 356 -22.44 -21.09 1.66
C SER A 356 -23.95 -21.27 1.85
N GLN A 357 -24.72 -20.19 1.97
CA GLN A 357 -26.15 -20.26 2.32
C GLN A 357 -27.08 -20.08 1.12
N VAL A 358 -26.66 -19.38 0.08
CA VAL A 358 -27.49 -19.07 -1.09
C VAL A 358 -27.18 -20.04 -2.24
N PRO A 359 -28.07 -21.00 -2.56
CA PRO A 359 -27.82 -21.95 -3.64
C PRO A 359 -27.68 -21.24 -5.00
N PRO A 360 -26.68 -21.58 -5.82
CA PRO A 360 -26.47 -20.97 -7.13
C PRO A 360 -27.67 -21.03 -8.06
N GLN A 361 -28.42 -22.14 -8.01
CA GLN A 361 -29.61 -22.36 -8.83
C GLN A 361 -30.78 -21.40 -8.53
N GLN A 362 -30.80 -20.75 -7.36
CA GLN A 362 -31.87 -19.80 -6.98
C GLN A 362 -31.54 -18.34 -7.31
N GLN A 363 -30.28 -17.95 -7.20
CA GLN A 363 -29.81 -16.57 -7.41
C GLN A 363 -28.43 -16.54 -8.11
N LEU A 364 -28.37 -17.04 -9.34
CA LEU A 364 -27.11 -17.14 -10.09
C LEU A 364 -26.46 -15.76 -10.34
N GLU A 365 -27.25 -14.78 -10.79
CA GLU A 365 -26.80 -13.41 -11.08
C GLU A 365 -26.09 -12.79 -9.86
N PHE A 366 -26.71 -12.89 -8.67
CA PHE A 366 -26.13 -12.37 -7.42
C PHE A 366 -24.81 -13.07 -7.07
N ASN A 367 -24.77 -14.40 -7.18
CA ASN A 367 -23.57 -15.18 -6.89
C ASN A 367 -22.41 -14.84 -7.84
N VAL A 368 -22.71 -14.62 -9.13
CA VAL A 368 -21.74 -14.15 -10.12
C VAL A 368 -21.19 -12.78 -9.74
N ASP A 369 -22.06 -11.81 -9.42
CA ASP A 369 -21.64 -10.45 -9.06
C ASP A 369 -20.81 -10.42 -7.75
N LEU A 370 -21.20 -11.22 -6.76
CA LEU A 370 -20.47 -11.36 -5.50
C LEU A 370 -19.08 -11.98 -5.72
N LEU A 371 -18.98 -13.06 -6.50
CA LEU A 371 -17.70 -13.70 -6.82
C LEU A 371 -16.80 -12.79 -7.67
N LYS A 372 -17.35 -12.02 -8.62
CA LYS A 372 -16.58 -11.02 -9.38
C LYS A 372 -15.98 -9.96 -8.45
N THR A 373 -16.77 -9.49 -7.49
CA THR A 373 -16.31 -8.53 -6.46
C THR A 373 -15.20 -9.14 -5.60
N LEU A 374 -15.39 -10.37 -5.12
CA LEU A 374 -14.40 -11.10 -4.33
C LEU A 374 -13.10 -11.37 -5.11
N LEU A 375 -13.21 -11.77 -6.38
CA LEU A 375 -12.07 -11.96 -7.27
C LEU A 375 -11.25 -10.68 -7.41
N GLY A 376 -11.91 -9.53 -7.58
CA GLY A 376 -11.27 -8.23 -7.65
C GLY A 376 -10.43 -7.91 -6.41
N VAL A 377 -10.98 -8.11 -5.21
CA VAL A 377 -10.24 -7.82 -3.96
C VAL A 377 -9.12 -8.83 -3.67
N LEU A 378 -9.27 -10.09 -4.07
CA LEU A 378 -8.23 -11.12 -3.94
C LEU A 378 -7.02 -10.82 -4.85
N ARG A 379 -7.25 -10.23 -6.03
CA ARG A 379 -6.17 -9.75 -6.91
C ARG A 379 -5.39 -8.61 -6.26
N GLU A 380 -6.10 -7.67 -5.65
CA GLU A 380 -5.52 -6.43 -5.12
C GLU A 380 -4.83 -6.59 -3.75
N SER A 381 -5.23 -7.55 -2.92
CA SER A 381 -4.76 -7.64 -1.53
C SER A 381 -4.38 -9.05 -1.06
N HIS A 382 -3.10 -9.22 -0.69
CA HIS A 382 -2.60 -10.45 -0.06
C HIS A 382 -3.28 -10.74 1.28
N LYS A 383 -3.63 -9.69 2.05
CA LYS A 383 -4.31 -9.84 3.35
C LYS A 383 -5.69 -10.47 3.16
N VAL A 384 -6.41 -10.08 2.12
CA VAL A 384 -7.71 -10.67 1.77
C VAL A 384 -7.54 -12.15 1.40
N ARG A 385 -6.50 -12.54 0.65
CA ARG A 385 -6.21 -13.96 0.35
C ARG A 385 -5.95 -14.76 1.63
N VAL A 386 -5.19 -14.21 2.57
CA VAL A 386 -4.92 -14.87 3.86
C VAL A 386 -6.20 -15.04 4.67
N GLN A 387 -7.05 -14.02 4.72
CA GLN A 387 -8.31 -14.08 5.46
C GLN A 387 -9.32 -15.00 4.79
N PHE A 388 -9.40 -15.00 3.47
CA PHE A 388 -10.26 -15.89 2.69
C PHE A 388 -10.04 -17.36 3.08
N ARG A 389 -8.78 -17.77 3.24
CA ARG A 389 -8.44 -19.10 3.78
C ARG A 389 -8.95 -19.28 5.22
N LYS A 390 -8.61 -18.34 6.12
CA LYS A 390 -8.91 -18.45 7.55
C LYS A 390 -10.41 -18.51 7.85
N THR A 391 -11.23 -17.84 7.05
CA THR A 391 -12.68 -17.81 7.20
C THR A 391 -13.40 -18.93 6.45
N GLY A 392 -12.68 -19.93 5.93
CA GLY A 392 -13.28 -21.09 5.26
C GLY A 392 -13.75 -20.82 3.83
N GLY A 393 -13.19 -19.81 3.15
CA GLY A 393 -13.62 -19.42 1.80
C GLY A 393 -13.50 -20.55 0.77
N TYR A 394 -12.48 -21.41 0.87
CA TYR A 394 -12.36 -22.59 0.01
C TYR A 394 -13.54 -23.55 0.17
N LEU A 395 -13.92 -23.84 1.42
CA LEU A 395 -15.09 -24.69 1.70
C LEU A 395 -16.37 -24.07 1.14
N GLY A 396 -16.52 -22.75 1.27
CA GLY A 396 -17.63 -22.01 0.67
C GLY A 396 -17.72 -22.19 -0.85
N LEU A 397 -16.60 -22.12 -1.57
CA LEU A 397 -16.57 -22.37 -3.02
C LEU A 397 -16.91 -23.82 -3.38
N ILE A 398 -16.47 -24.79 -2.57
CA ILE A 398 -16.87 -26.19 -2.74
C ILE A 398 -18.38 -26.36 -2.54
N THR A 399 -18.97 -25.67 -1.55
CA THR A 399 -20.43 -25.65 -1.34
C THR A 399 -21.18 -25.06 -2.54
N MET A 400 -20.65 -24.02 -3.18
CA MET A 400 -21.25 -23.48 -4.40
C MET A 400 -21.21 -24.49 -5.55
N LEU A 401 -20.08 -25.16 -5.76
CA LEU A 401 -19.99 -26.23 -6.77
C LEU A 401 -20.96 -27.38 -6.47
N LEU A 402 -21.16 -27.73 -5.19
CA LEU A 402 -22.11 -28.75 -4.77
C LEU A 402 -23.55 -28.35 -5.04
N GLY A 403 -23.86 -27.06 -4.92
CA GLY A 403 -25.16 -26.51 -5.32
C GLY A 403 -25.47 -26.61 -6.83
N LEU A 404 -24.54 -27.12 -7.64
CA LEU A 404 -24.75 -27.45 -9.06
C LEU A 404 -25.05 -28.93 -9.30
N GLU A 405 -25.36 -29.70 -8.25
CA GLU A 405 -25.70 -31.12 -8.35
C GLU A 405 -26.80 -31.37 -9.41
N GLY A 406 -26.52 -32.29 -10.34
CA GLY A 406 -27.40 -32.69 -11.43
C GLY A 406 -27.65 -31.62 -12.51
N ALA A 407 -26.96 -30.49 -12.48
CA ALA A 407 -27.17 -29.38 -13.41
C ALA A 407 -27.02 -29.78 -14.89
N PHE A 408 -26.11 -30.72 -15.20
CA PHE A 408 -25.82 -31.15 -16.57
C PHE A 408 -26.44 -32.51 -16.95
N SER A 409 -27.15 -33.18 -16.03
CA SER A 409 -27.64 -34.56 -16.23
C SER A 409 -28.85 -34.70 -17.16
N LYS A 410 -29.53 -33.61 -17.54
CA LYS A 410 -30.81 -33.62 -18.28
C LYS A 410 -30.79 -32.86 -19.61
N ILE A 411 -29.60 -32.53 -20.12
CA ILE A 411 -29.43 -31.74 -21.34
C ILE A 411 -29.37 -32.71 -22.54
N ASP A 412 -30.53 -33.28 -22.90
CA ASP A 412 -30.69 -34.13 -24.07
C ASP A 412 -31.23 -33.31 -25.25
N GLY A 413 -30.65 -33.50 -26.45
CA GLY A 413 -31.22 -33.00 -27.71
C GLY A 413 -30.81 -31.59 -28.16
N THR A 414 -29.57 -31.18 -27.92
CA THR A 414 -29.04 -29.92 -28.46
C THR A 414 -28.71 -30.06 -29.95
N GLU A 415 -29.38 -29.30 -30.82
CA GLU A 415 -29.09 -29.20 -32.27
C GLU A 415 -27.77 -28.42 -32.52
N GLY A 416 -26.66 -28.89 -31.94
CA GLY A 416 -25.33 -28.29 -32.11
C GLY A 416 -25.05 -27.06 -31.25
N THR A 417 -25.95 -26.63 -30.36
CA THR A 417 -25.71 -25.51 -29.42
C THR A 417 -26.23 -25.80 -28.00
N VAL A 418 -25.46 -25.41 -27.00
CA VAL A 418 -25.78 -25.55 -25.57
C VAL A 418 -26.88 -24.55 -25.16
N PRO A 419 -27.84 -24.91 -24.29
CA PRO A 419 -28.82 -23.97 -23.75
C PRO A 419 -28.15 -22.82 -22.99
N ALA A 420 -28.74 -21.63 -23.06
CA ALA A 420 -28.17 -20.44 -22.41
C ALA A 420 -27.99 -20.65 -20.90
N GLU A 421 -28.92 -21.32 -20.21
CA GLU A 421 -28.80 -21.58 -18.77
C GLU A 421 -27.58 -22.46 -18.45
N ALA A 422 -27.30 -23.47 -19.27
CA ALA A 422 -26.14 -24.34 -19.06
C ALA A 422 -24.81 -23.62 -19.34
N LEU A 423 -24.80 -22.68 -20.30
CA LEU A 423 -23.63 -21.85 -20.58
C LEU A 423 -23.34 -20.89 -19.41
N GLU A 424 -24.36 -20.24 -18.85
CA GLU A 424 -24.21 -19.39 -17.65
C GLU A 424 -23.64 -20.17 -16.45
N LEU A 425 -24.03 -21.44 -16.29
CA LEU A 425 -23.47 -22.32 -15.25
C LEU A 425 -22.01 -22.70 -15.51
N LEU A 426 -21.61 -22.91 -16.78
CA LEU A 426 -20.20 -23.12 -17.13
C LEU A 426 -19.35 -21.88 -16.84
N ASP A 427 -19.86 -20.69 -17.17
CA ASP A 427 -19.21 -19.42 -16.84
C ASP A 427 -19.08 -19.20 -15.33
N PHE A 428 -20.09 -19.64 -14.57
CA PHE A 428 -20.06 -19.60 -13.13
C PHE A 428 -19.01 -20.57 -12.53
N ILE A 429 -18.90 -21.80 -13.03
CA ILE A 429 -17.83 -22.74 -12.65
C ILE A 429 -16.45 -22.15 -12.96
N HIS A 430 -16.30 -21.55 -14.14
CA HIS A 430 -15.08 -20.87 -14.55
C HIS A 430 -14.73 -19.72 -13.58
N LEU A 431 -15.70 -18.92 -13.15
CA LEU A 431 -15.50 -17.86 -12.17
C LEU A 431 -15.05 -18.42 -10.81
N ILE A 432 -15.65 -19.53 -10.34
CA ILE A 432 -15.22 -20.21 -9.11
C ILE A 432 -13.76 -20.64 -9.20
N PHE A 433 -13.35 -21.27 -10.30
CA PHE A 433 -11.96 -21.70 -10.47
C PHE A 433 -10.97 -20.52 -10.58
N LYS A 434 -11.39 -19.40 -11.18
CA LYS A 434 -10.61 -18.14 -11.14
C LYS A 434 -10.38 -17.66 -9.71
N VAL A 435 -11.42 -17.68 -8.86
CA VAL A 435 -11.30 -17.30 -7.44
C VAL A 435 -10.39 -18.27 -6.69
N LEU A 436 -10.54 -19.58 -6.88
CA LEU A 436 -9.64 -20.59 -6.31
C LEU A 436 -8.18 -20.32 -6.67
N THR A 437 -7.90 -20.13 -7.96
CA THR A 437 -6.54 -19.92 -8.47
C THR A 437 -5.92 -18.65 -7.91
N ILE A 438 -6.59 -17.50 -8.06
CA ILE A 438 -6.07 -16.22 -7.59
C ILE A 438 -5.89 -16.20 -6.07
N SER A 439 -6.75 -16.89 -5.31
CA SER A 439 -6.60 -16.97 -3.86
C SER A 439 -5.34 -17.75 -3.43
N MET A 440 -4.84 -18.68 -4.25
CA MET A 440 -3.63 -19.47 -4.02
C MET A 440 -2.37 -18.84 -4.64
N ARG A 441 -2.53 -18.05 -5.71
CA ARG A 441 -1.44 -17.45 -6.47
C ARG A 441 -0.56 -16.58 -5.58
N PHE A 442 0.75 -16.81 -5.65
CA PHE A 442 1.78 -16.17 -4.82
C PHE A 442 1.56 -16.29 -3.29
N GLU A 443 0.70 -17.22 -2.84
CA GLU A 443 0.41 -17.49 -1.42
C GLU A 443 0.64 -18.97 -1.08
N PRO A 444 1.90 -19.40 -0.82
CA PRO A 444 2.21 -20.82 -0.59
C PRO A 444 1.43 -21.47 0.55
N SER A 445 1.09 -20.68 1.57
CA SER A 445 0.33 -21.16 2.72
C SER A 445 -1.14 -21.44 2.38
N ASN A 446 -1.69 -20.76 1.38
CA ASN A 446 -3.04 -21.00 0.86
C ASN A 446 -3.05 -22.23 -0.04
N ALA A 447 -2.10 -22.34 -0.96
CA ALA A 447 -1.93 -23.53 -1.80
C ALA A 447 -1.74 -24.81 -0.95
N LYS A 448 -0.90 -24.74 0.10
CA LYS A 448 -0.71 -25.86 1.03
C LYS A 448 -2.01 -26.22 1.76
N TYR A 449 -2.70 -25.22 2.31
CA TYR A 449 -3.98 -25.46 3.00
C TYR A 449 -5.00 -26.12 2.06
N PHE A 450 -5.13 -25.61 0.84
CA PHE A 450 -6.00 -26.21 -0.16
C PHE A 450 -5.62 -27.66 -0.44
N SER A 451 -4.34 -27.96 -0.69
CA SER A 451 -3.88 -29.32 -0.99
C SER A 451 -4.08 -30.33 0.14
N VAL A 452 -3.98 -29.88 1.41
CA VAL A 452 -4.00 -30.78 2.58
C VAL A 452 -5.39 -30.87 3.21
N GLU A 453 -6.05 -29.73 3.43
CA GLU A 453 -7.28 -29.64 4.22
C GLU A 453 -8.53 -29.70 3.35
N VAL A 454 -8.51 -29.05 2.18
CA VAL A 454 -9.66 -29.07 1.24
C VAL A 454 -9.57 -30.30 0.34
N SER A 455 -8.36 -30.62 -0.12
CA SER A 455 -8.00 -31.70 -1.04
C SER A 455 -8.63 -31.59 -2.44
N TRP A 456 -7.92 -32.14 -3.42
CA TRP A 456 -8.42 -32.26 -4.80
C TRP A 456 -9.55 -33.28 -4.93
N ASP A 457 -9.64 -34.23 -3.99
CA ASP A 457 -10.72 -35.22 -3.92
C ASP A 457 -12.10 -34.56 -3.71
N SER A 458 -12.15 -33.46 -2.94
CA SER A 458 -13.38 -32.69 -2.73
C SER A 458 -13.88 -32.05 -4.03
N ILE A 459 -13.00 -31.39 -4.79
CA ILE A 459 -13.37 -30.84 -6.11
C ILE A 459 -13.85 -31.95 -7.03
N THR A 460 -13.12 -33.05 -7.06
CA THR A 460 -13.43 -34.21 -7.91
C THR A 460 -14.82 -34.76 -7.62
N THR A 461 -15.12 -35.01 -6.34
CA THR A 461 -16.42 -35.50 -5.90
C THR A 461 -17.54 -34.56 -6.32
N VAL A 462 -17.37 -33.27 -6.08
CA VAL A 462 -18.41 -32.27 -6.35
C VAL A 462 -18.64 -32.06 -7.85
N LEU A 463 -17.57 -32.09 -8.67
CA LEU A 463 -17.73 -32.03 -10.12
C LEU A 463 -18.42 -33.27 -10.69
N ARG A 464 -18.24 -34.47 -10.12
CA ARG A 464 -19.04 -35.65 -10.51
C ARG A 464 -20.52 -35.43 -10.24
N LEU A 465 -20.84 -34.91 -9.06
CA LEU A 465 -22.23 -34.65 -8.66
C LEU A 465 -22.91 -33.62 -9.57
N SER A 466 -22.16 -32.75 -10.26
CA SER A 466 -22.74 -31.80 -11.23
C SER A 466 -23.47 -32.46 -12.42
N GLY A 467 -23.20 -33.74 -12.68
CA GLY A 467 -23.78 -34.46 -13.82
C GLY A 467 -22.98 -34.35 -15.12
N ALA A 468 -21.87 -33.59 -15.12
CA ALA A 468 -20.98 -33.48 -16.29
C ALA A 468 -20.05 -34.69 -16.47
N PHE A 469 -19.87 -35.50 -15.42
CA PHE A 469 -19.01 -36.70 -15.43
C PHE A 469 -19.78 -37.91 -14.89
N GLY A 470 -19.43 -39.12 -15.35
CA GLY A 470 -20.06 -40.37 -14.87
C GLY A 470 -19.59 -40.79 -13.46
N GLU A 471 -20.36 -41.66 -12.80
CA GLU A 471 -20.15 -42.06 -11.38
C GLU A 471 -18.74 -42.61 -11.06
N ASN A 472 -18.08 -43.24 -12.04
CA ASN A 472 -16.75 -43.87 -11.89
C ASN A 472 -15.56 -42.95 -12.24
N THR A 473 -15.77 -41.66 -12.56
CA THR A 473 -14.74 -40.76 -13.13
C THR A 473 -13.79 -40.17 -12.08
N VAL A 474 -12.50 -40.55 -12.04
CA VAL A 474 -11.52 -39.94 -11.10
C VAL A 474 -10.74 -38.78 -11.75
N VAL A 475 -11.02 -37.54 -11.36
CA VAL A 475 -10.25 -36.34 -11.74
C VAL A 475 -9.01 -36.26 -10.83
N ASP A 476 -7.80 -36.27 -11.39
CA ASP A 476 -6.56 -36.06 -10.62
C ASP A 476 -5.83 -34.85 -11.20
N VAL A 477 -5.67 -33.81 -10.39
CA VAL A 477 -5.05 -32.53 -10.79
C VAL A 477 -3.61 -32.44 -10.26
N THR A 478 -3.09 -33.49 -9.60
CA THR A 478 -1.88 -33.42 -8.76
C THR A 478 -0.61 -33.95 -9.41
N GLN A 479 -0.70 -34.73 -10.50
CA GLN A 479 0.47 -35.36 -11.11
C GLN A 479 0.61 -35.07 -12.60
N PRO A 480 1.69 -34.40 -13.04
CA PRO A 480 2.14 -34.44 -14.43
C PRO A 480 3.02 -35.68 -14.68
N GLU A 481 2.55 -36.88 -14.33
CA GLU A 481 3.36 -38.10 -14.53
C GLU A 481 2.99 -38.84 -15.81
N TRP A 482 3.89 -38.74 -16.79
CA TRP A 482 3.92 -39.62 -17.96
C TRP A 482 4.40 -41.01 -17.54
N LYS A 483 3.51 -42.00 -17.58
CA LYS A 483 3.92 -43.40 -17.75
C LYS A 483 3.54 -43.86 -19.15
N SER A 484 4.47 -43.68 -20.09
CA SER A 484 4.36 -44.28 -21.42
C SER A 484 4.54 -45.80 -21.33
N GLN A 485 3.41 -46.51 -21.30
CA GLN A 485 3.17 -47.75 -22.05
C GLN A 485 1.67 -47.78 -22.38
N VAL A 486 1.25 -47.13 -23.46
CA VAL A 486 -0.18 -47.03 -23.84
C VAL A 486 -0.52 -48.08 -24.91
N SER A 487 -1.52 -48.93 -24.62
CA SER A 487 -2.30 -49.67 -25.62
C SER A 487 -3.55 -48.86 -26.01
N TRP A 488 -3.89 -48.84 -27.29
CA TRP A 488 -4.75 -47.85 -27.94
C TRP A 488 -6.26 -48.19 -27.97
N ASP A 489 -6.88 -48.29 -26.79
CA ASP A 489 -8.19 -48.93 -26.70
C ASP A 489 -9.43 -48.02 -26.42
N SER A 490 -9.34 -46.68 -26.23
CA SER A 490 -10.54 -45.81 -26.00
C SER A 490 -10.32 -44.27 -26.12
N ILE A 491 -11.36 -43.46 -26.43
CA ILE A 491 -11.37 -41.97 -26.34
C ILE A 491 -11.04 -41.44 -24.94
N THR A 492 -11.40 -42.19 -23.91
CA THR A 492 -10.98 -41.95 -22.52
C THR A 492 -9.46 -41.85 -22.39
N THR A 493 -8.70 -42.56 -23.22
CA THR A 493 -7.23 -42.52 -23.26
C THR A 493 -6.72 -41.18 -23.78
N VAL A 494 -7.43 -40.51 -24.68
CA VAL A 494 -7.11 -39.17 -25.16
C VAL A 494 -7.27 -38.12 -24.06
N LEU A 495 -8.36 -38.19 -23.30
CA LEU A 495 -8.55 -37.35 -22.11
C LEU A 495 -7.53 -37.69 -21.00
N ARG A 496 -7.08 -38.95 -20.89
CA ARG A 496 -5.96 -39.36 -20.01
C ARG A 496 -4.60 -38.80 -20.49
N LEU A 497 -4.36 -38.75 -21.80
CA LEU A 497 -3.15 -38.18 -22.41
C LEU A 497 -3.04 -36.66 -22.21
N SER A 498 -4.15 -35.98 -21.87
CA SER A 498 -4.11 -34.59 -21.39
C SER A 498 -3.55 -34.43 -19.97
N GLY A 499 -3.29 -35.54 -19.26
CA GLY A 499 -2.77 -35.56 -17.89
C GLY A 499 -3.79 -35.30 -16.78
N ALA A 500 -5.08 -35.11 -17.11
CA ALA A 500 -6.12 -34.72 -16.14
C ALA A 500 -6.84 -35.89 -15.43
N PHE A 501 -6.57 -37.15 -15.83
CA PHE A 501 -7.35 -38.32 -15.40
C PHE A 501 -6.48 -39.58 -15.24
N GLY A 502 -6.73 -40.35 -14.18
CA GLY A 502 -6.08 -41.65 -13.95
C GLY A 502 -6.71 -42.83 -14.73
N GLU A 503 -6.17 -44.04 -14.51
CA GLU A 503 -6.56 -45.29 -15.20
C GLU A 503 -8.05 -45.69 -15.01
N ASN A 504 -8.74 -45.11 -14.03
CA ASN A 504 -10.10 -45.47 -13.64
C ASN A 504 -11.20 -44.57 -14.21
N THR A 505 -10.85 -43.53 -14.98
CA THR A 505 -11.82 -42.57 -15.51
C THR A 505 -12.70 -43.23 -16.58
N VAL A 506 -14.03 -43.08 -16.48
CA VAL A 506 -15.02 -43.54 -17.47
C VAL A 506 -16.03 -42.42 -17.68
N VAL A 507 -15.99 -41.78 -18.85
CA VAL A 507 -17.01 -40.80 -19.24
C VAL A 507 -18.24 -41.56 -19.74
N ASP A 508 -19.43 -41.21 -19.25
CA ASP A 508 -20.66 -41.86 -19.70
C ASP A 508 -21.03 -41.34 -21.08
N VAL A 509 -20.95 -42.24 -22.07
CA VAL A 509 -21.27 -41.93 -23.45
C VAL A 509 -22.45 -42.78 -23.85
N THR A 510 -23.57 -42.14 -24.13
CA THR A 510 -24.79 -42.83 -24.56
C THR A 510 -24.67 -43.33 -26.01
N GLN A 511 -23.86 -42.68 -26.84
CA GLN A 511 -23.69 -43.00 -28.25
C GLN A 511 -22.56 -44.03 -28.50
N PRO A 512 -22.82 -45.12 -29.26
CA PRO A 512 -21.85 -46.19 -29.50
C PRO A 512 -20.68 -45.80 -30.42
N GLU A 513 -20.83 -44.76 -31.24
CA GLU A 513 -19.82 -44.24 -32.17
C GLU A 513 -18.59 -43.63 -31.45
N TRP A 514 -18.79 -43.17 -30.21
CA TRP A 514 -17.74 -42.65 -29.34
C TRP A 514 -17.14 -43.73 -28.41
N LYS A 515 -17.52 -45.01 -28.61
CA LYS A 515 -16.99 -46.20 -27.91
C LYS A 515 -16.10 -47.08 -28.80
N SER A 516 -15.91 -46.74 -30.08
CA SER A 516 -15.17 -47.56 -31.05
C SER A 516 -13.63 -47.41 -30.92
N GLN A 517 -12.89 -48.43 -31.35
CA GLN A 517 -11.42 -48.49 -31.31
C GLN A 517 -10.82 -48.34 -32.72
N GLY A 518 -9.69 -47.63 -32.87
CA GLY A 518 -8.86 -47.64 -34.08
C GLY A 518 -8.80 -46.33 -34.88
N SER A 519 -8.55 -46.43 -36.19
CA SER A 519 -8.28 -45.31 -37.13
C SER A 519 -9.38 -44.26 -37.24
N ASP A 520 -10.56 -44.54 -36.69
CA ASP A 520 -11.74 -43.67 -36.73
C ASP A 520 -11.77 -42.65 -35.58
N LEU A 521 -10.82 -42.67 -34.62
CA LEU A 521 -10.74 -41.74 -33.48
C LEU A 521 -10.38 -40.28 -33.82
N LYS A 522 -9.98 -40.03 -35.07
CA LYS A 522 -9.39 -38.75 -35.50
C LYS A 522 -10.40 -37.61 -35.49
N SER A 523 -11.65 -37.86 -35.86
CA SER A 523 -12.73 -36.86 -35.85
C SER A 523 -13.17 -36.51 -34.43
N GLN A 524 -13.22 -37.48 -33.51
CA GLN A 524 -13.54 -37.24 -32.10
C GLN A 524 -12.40 -36.52 -31.38
N LEU A 525 -11.13 -36.85 -31.72
CA LEU A 525 -9.95 -36.10 -31.27
C LEU A 525 -10.05 -34.62 -31.70
N ALA A 526 -10.51 -34.39 -32.94
CA ALA A 526 -10.74 -33.06 -33.51
C ALA A 526 -11.75 -32.24 -32.72
N ALA A 527 -12.88 -32.85 -32.42
CA ALA A 527 -13.97 -32.24 -31.67
C ALA A 527 -13.53 -31.90 -30.23
N CYS A 528 -12.80 -32.78 -29.55
CA CYS A 528 -12.24 -32.46 -28.23
C CYS A 528 -11.20 -31.34 -28.31
N HIS A 529 -10.34 -31.34 -29.34
CA HIS A 529 -9.36 -30.29 -29.55
C HIS A 529 -10.01 -28.91 -29.77
N SER A 530 -11.09 -28.82 -30.57
CA SER A 530 -11.78 -27.55 -30.79
C SER A 530 -12.39 -27.00 -29.51
N VAL A 531 -12.95 -27.85 -28.63
CA VAL A 531 -13.39 -27.42 -27.29
C VAL A 531 -12.23 -26.90 -26.45
N PHE A 532 -11.06 -27.56 -26.51
CA PHE A 532 -9.86 -27.11 -25.80
C PHE A 532 -9.26 -25.82 -26.37
N LYS A 533 -9.47 -25.52 -27.65
CA LYS A 533 -9.04 -24.25 -28.23
C LYS A 533 -9.79 -23.06 -27.62
N MET A 534 -11.02 -23.27 -27.16
CA MET A 534 -11.87 -22.24 -26.54
C MET A 534 -12.02 -21.00 -27.45
N ASP A 535 -12.27 -21.22 -28.73
CA ASP A 535 -12.60 -20.15 -29.69
C ASP A 535 -13.93 -19.46 -29.33
N GLU A 536 -14.21 -18.29 -29.94
CA GLU A 536 -15.42 -17.50 -29.68
C GLU A 536 -16.71 -18.33 -29.84
N ASP A 537 -16.78 -19.20 -30.85
CA ASP A 537 -17.94 -20.06 -31.10
C ASP A 537 -18.19 -21.08 -29.96
N ILE A 538 -17.13 -21.66 -29.42
CA ILE A 538 -17.21 -22.63 -28.30
C ILE A 538 -17.62 -21.90 -27.01
N GLN A 539 -17.09 -20.69 -26.78
CA GLN A 539 -17.49 -19.84 -25.66
C GLN A 539 -18.94 -19.35 -25.79
N ALA A 540 -19.46 -19.23 -27.01
CA ALA A 540 -20.87 -18.96 -27.27
C ALA A 540 -21.77 -20.21 -27.16
N GLY A 541 -21.20 -21.38 -26.81
CA GLY A 541 -21.93 -22.62 -26.60
C GLY A 541 -22.13 -23.48 -27.84
N SER A 542 -21.39 -23.25 -28.93
CA SER A 542 -21.41 -24.14 -30.10
C SER A 542 -20.77 -25.48 -29.77
N ILE A 543 -21.45 -26.58 -30.12
CA ILE A 543 -20.98 -27.95 -29.93
C ILE A 543 -20.39 -28.43 -31.25
N PRO A 544 -19.15 -28.94 -31.27
CA PRO A 544 -18.57 -29.54 -32.47
C PRO A 544 -19.46 -30.63 -33.08
N ALA A 545 -19.46 -30.74 -34.41
CA ALA A 545 -20.25 -31.74 -35.12
C ALA A 545 -19.99 -33.15 -34.58
N GLU A 546 -21.05 -33.95 -34.46
CA GLU A 546 -21.02 -35.35 -33.97
C GLU A 546 -20.60 -35.51 -32.49
N MET A 547 -20.36 -34.42 -31.74
CA MET A 547 -19.97 -34.48 -30.32
C MET A 547 -21.19 -34.55 -29.38
N PRO A 548 -21.30 -35.57 -28.50
CA PRO A 548 -22.36 -35.64 -27.51
C PRO A 548 -22.23 -34.51 -26.47
N PRO A 549 -23.34 -33.93 -25.98
CA PRO A 549 -23.31 -32.87 -24.97
C PRO A 549 -22.58 -33.26 -23.68
N SER A 550 -22.69 -34.52 -23.25
CA SER A 550 -21.95 -35.02 -22.07
C SER A 550 -20.44 -34.93 -22.25
N ILE A 551 -19.93 -35.24 -23.46
CA ILE A 551 -18.50 -35.10 -23.79
C ILE A 551 -18.10 -33.64 -23.89
N PHE A 552 -18.97 -32.77 -24.44
CA PHE A 552 -18.73 -31.33 -24.49
C PHE A 552 -18.56 -30.74 -23.09
N PHE A 553 -19.53 -30.95 -22.18
CA PHE A 553 -19.46 -30.42 -20.81
C PHE A 553 -18.25 -30.94 -20.04
N ALA A 554 -17.95 -32.25 -20.16
CA ALA A 554 -16.74 -32.81 -19.59
C ALA A 554 -15.49 -32.12 -20.15
N SER A 555 -15.34 -32.03 -21.47
CA SER A 555 -14.18 -31.42 -22.14
C SER A 555 -14.01 -29.94 -21.79
N TYR A 556 -15.12 -29.20 -21.69
CA TYR A 556 -15.13 -27.79 -21.30
C TYR A 556 -14.63 -27.62 -19.86
N ILE A 557 -15.19 -28.35 -18.88
CA ILE A 557 -14.77 -28.28 -17.49
C ILE A 557 -13.31 -28.72 -17.33
N ILE A 558 -12.87 -29.74 -18.07
CA ILE A 558 -11.47 -30.18 -18.07
C ILE A 558 -10.56 -29.05 -18.56
N ARG A 559 -10.93 -28.38 -19.65
CA ARG A 559 -10.17 -27.24 -20.17
C ARG A 559 -10.09 -26.10 -19.16
N LEU A 560 -11.12 -25.91 -18.34
CA LEU A 560 -11.08 -24.99 -17.20
C LEU A 560 -10.10 -25.50 -16.13
N LEU A 561 -10.21 -26.74 -15.65
CA LEU A 561 -9.28 -27.31 -14.65
C LEU A 561 -7.82 -27.23 -15.11
N PHE A 562 -7.57 -27.47 -16.40
CA PHE A 562 -6.27 -27.33 -17.02
C PHE A 562 -5.73 -25.89 -16.93
N ASN A 563 -6.55 -24.86 -17.16
CA ASN A 563 -6.16 -23.48 -16.91
C ASN A 563 -5.80 -23.20 -15.44
N MET A 564 -6.45 -23.89 -14.50
CA MET A 564 -6.13 -23.77 -13.07
C MET A 564 -4.76 -24.35 -12.76
N ALA A 565 -4.50 -25.56 -13.27
CA ALA A 565 -3.24 -26.26 -13.05
C ALA A 565 -2.04 -25.47 -13.59
N LEU A 566 -2.20 -24.84 -14.76
CA LEU A 566 -1.15 -24.04 -15.39
C LEU A 566 -1.13 -22.56 -14.98
N ASP A 567 -2.03 -22.13 -14.10
CA ASP A 567 -2.21 -20.72 -13.72
C ASP A 567 -2.50 -19.78 -14.93
N ASN A 568 -3.12 -20.32 -15.99
CA ASN A 568 -3.32 -19.66 -17.29
C ASN A 568 -4.66 -18.91 -17.46
N TYR A 569 -5.40 -18.66 -16.37
CA TYR A 569 -6.74 -18.04 -16.46
C TYR A 569 -6.81 -16.59 -16.98
N GLU A 570 -5.66 -15.93 -17.16
CA GLU A 570 -5.58 -14.61 -17.79
C GLU A 570 -5.30 -14.68 -19.30
N LYS A 571 -4.99 -15.88 -19.83
CA LYS A 571 -4.71 -16.16 -21.25
C LYS A 571 -5.55 -17.36 -21.71
N MET A 572 -6.84 -17.10 -21.95
CA MET A 572 -7.79 -18.16 -22.31
C MET A 572 -7.64 -18.63 -23.77
N SER A 573 -7.18 -17.74 -24.66
CA SER A 573 -6.64 -18.12 -25.98
C SER A 573 -5.26 -18.75 -25.78
N SER A 574 -5.21 -20.07 -25.81
CA SER A 574 -3.95 -20.80 -25.72
C SER A 574 -3.34 -21.03 -27.10
N ASP A 575 -2.00 -21.07 -27.19
CA ASP A 575 -1.23 -21.57 -28.34
C ASP A 575 -1.36 -23.10 -28.50
N VAL A 576 -2.57 -23.64 -28.26
CA VAL A 576 -2.92 -25.05 -28.45
C VAL A 576 -3.03 -25.27 -29.95
N THR A 577 -1.90 -25.63 -30.54
CA THR A 577 -1.74 -25.90 -31.97
C THR A 577 -2.01 -27.38 -32.25
N TRP A 578 -2.64 -27.64 -33.39
CA TRP A 578 -2.81 -28.97 -33.94
C TRP A 578 -2.29 -28.99 -35.38
N THR A 579 -1.29 -29.84 -35.64
CA THR A 579 -0.76 -30.01 -36.99
C THR A 579 -1.70 -30.87 -37.83
N SER A 580 -2.29 -30.24 -38.85
CA SER A 580 -3.00 -30.78 -40.02
C SER A 580 -3.77 -32.09 -39.87
N SER A 581 -5.04 -32.06 -40.26
CA SER A 581 -5.95 -33.20 -40.44
C SER A 581 -5.47 -34.30 -41.40
N ASP A 582 -4.25 -34.21 -41.95
CA ASP A 582 -3.69 -35.14 -42.94
C ASP A 582 -2.55 -36.02 -42.38
N GLY A 583 -2.08 -35.76 -41.15
CA GLY A 583 -1.06 -36.57 -40.45
C GLY A 583 -1.59 -37.88 -39.85
N SER A 584 -0.70 -38.76 -39.43
CA SER A 584 -1.06 -40.00 -38.70
C SER A 584 -1.69 -39.68 -37.33
N LEU A 585 -2.47 -40.62 -36.77
CA LEU A 585 -3.11 -40.44 -35.46
C LEU A 585 -2.06 -40.19 -34.35
N GLU A 586 -0.90 -40.86 -34.42
CA GLU A 586 0.21 -40.68 -33.49
C GLU A 586 0.81 -39.26 -33.55
N GLU A 587 1.01 -38.71 -34.74
CA GLU A 587 1.51 -37.33 -34.92
C GLU A 587 0.50 -36.29 -34.39
N CYS A 588 -0.80 -36.50 -34.60
CA CYS A 588 -1.85 -35.63 -34.06
C CYS A 588 -1.83 -35.61 -32.53
N ILE A 589 -1.62 -36.77 -31.90
CA ILE A 589 -1.56 -36.89 -30.45
C ILE A 589 -0.29 -36.26 -29.89
N VAL A 590 0.86 -36.46 -30.52
CA VAL A 590 2.13 -35.80 -30.12
C VAL A 590 2.02 -34.28 -30.26
N SER A 591 1.46 -33.79 -31.37
CA SER A 591 1.22 -32.35 -31.56
C SER A 591 0.29 -31.77 -30.49
N TRP A 592 -0.84 -32.43 -30.23
CA TRP A 592 -1.80 -31.95 -29.23
C TRP A 592 -1.26 -32.02 -27.80
N THR A 593 -0.55 -33.09 -27.43
CA THR A 593 0.08 -33.22 -26.10
C THR A 593 1.20 -32.19 -25.91
N SER A 594 2.01 -31.91 -26.94
CA SER A 594 3.06 -30.88 -26.88
C SER A 594 2.49 -29.46 -26.73
N SER A 595 1.31 -29.19 -27.28
CA SER A 595 0.67 -27.87 -27.22
C SER A 595 -0.17 -27.66 -25.96
N VAL A 596 -0.74 -28.74 -25.40
CA VAL A 596 -1.47 -28.72 -24.12
C VAL A 596 -0.51 -28.75 -22.92
N LEU A 597 0.55 -29.56 -22.91
CA LEU A 597 1.40 -29.68 -21.70
C LEU A 597 2.50 -28.60 -21.59
N GLY A 598 2.57 -27.68 -22.54
CA GLY A 598 3.56 -26.60 -22.61
C GLY A 598 4.89 -27.03 -23.26
N PRO A 599 5.77 -26.07 -23.61
CA PRO A 599 7.02 -26.36 -24.29
C PRO A 599 7.88 -27.32 -23.44
N CYS A 600 8.24 -28.47 -24.02
CA CYS A 600 9.23 -29.36 -23.44
C CYS A 600 10.52 -28.57 -23.18
N HIS A 601 10.83 -28.33 -21.91
CA HIS A 601 12.09 -27.71 -21.53
C HIS A 601 13.23 -28.68 -21.81
N LEU A 602 14.00 -28.45 -22.86
CA LEU A 602 15.19 -29.23 -23.16
C LEU A 602 16.39 -28.70 -22.37
N ALA A 603 17.02 -29.56 -21.58
CA ALA A 603 18.33 -29.28 -20.99
C ALA A 603 19.40 -29.41 -22.09
N CYS A 604 20.16 -28.35 -22.34
CA CYS A 604 21.24 -28.31 -23.36
C CYS A 604 22.65 -28.18 -22.74
N LEU A 605 22.73 -27.89 -21.43
CA LEU A 605 23.95 -27.92 -20.63
C LEU A 605 23.59 -28.29 -19.20
N THR A 606 24.15 -29.39 -18.70
CA THR A 606 23.93 -29.85 -17.33
C THR A 606 25.29 -30.00 -16.64
N ILE A 607 25.44 -29.35 -15.48
CA ILE A 607 26.63 -29.48 -14.62
C ILE A 607 26.18 -29.95 -13.25
N GLN A 608 26.62 -31.15 -12.85
CA GLN A 608 26.22 -31.80 -11.60
C GLN A 608 27.46 -32.16 -10.77
N ILE A 609 27.41 -31.91 -9.47
CA ILE A 609 28.37 -32.47 -8.52
C ILE A 609 27.81 -33.82 -8.07
N SER A 610 28.53 -34.90 -8.36
CA SER A 610 28.12 -36.25 -7.96
C SER A 610 28.13 -36.40 -6.44
N PRO A 611 27.03 -36.85 -5.83
CA PRO A 611 26.99 -37.17 -4.41
C PRO A 611 27.74 -38.47 -4.07
N ILE A 612 28.07 -39.31 -5.07
CA ILE A 612 28.68 -40.63 -4.88
C ILE A 612 30.18 -40.48 -4.63
N ASP A 613 30.89 -39.77 -5.51
CA ASP A 613 32.35 -39.66 -5.48
C ASP A 613 32.85 -38.21 -5.47
N ARG A 614 31.97 -37.22 -5.39
CA ARG A 614 32.30 -35.78 -5.45
C ARG A 614 32.98 -35.37 -6.76
N SER A 615 32.77 -36.10 -7.85
CA SER A 615 33.19 -35.68 -9.19
C SER A 615 32.26 -34.60 -9.78
N LEU A 616 32.78 -33.82 -10.74
CA LEU A 616 32.02 -32.89 -11.55
C LEU A 616 31.62 -33.59 -12.86
N LEU A 617 30.32 -33.74 -13.07
CA LEU A 617 29.74 -34.25 -14.30
C LEU A 617 29.30 -33.06 -15.15
N ILE A 618 29.75 -32.99 -16.39
CA ILE A 618 29.37 -31.94 -17.35
C ILE A 618 28.85 -32.65 -18.59
N SER A 619 27.61 -32.36 -18.98
CA SER A 619 26.97 -32.90 -20.18
C SER A 619 26.45 -31.76 -21.06
N THR A 620 26.66 -31.88 -22.36
CA THR A 620 26.07 -31.03 -23.41
C THR A 620 25.05 -31.81 -24.25
N ASP A 621 24.62 -32.98 -23.79
CA ASP A 621 23.59 -33.76 -24.46
C ASP A 621 22.20 -33.18 -24.16
N GLU A 622 21.32 -33.27 -25.17
CA GLU A 622 19.97 -32.72 -25.07
C GLU A 622 19.03 -33.73 -24.41
N HIS A 623 18.39 -33.33 -23.32
CA HIS A 623 17.45 -34.18 -22.58
C HIS A 623 16.18 -33.43 -22.17
N GLU A 624 15.05 -34.12 -22.21
CA GLU A 624 13.71 -33.58 -21.92
C GLU A 624 13.46 -33.33 -20.41
N ASN A 625 14.37 -33.79 -19.54
CA ASN A 625 14.23 -33.68 -18.09
C ASN A 625 15.27 -32.72 -17.48
N PRO A 626 14.99 -31.41 -17.42
CA PRO A 626 15.89 -30.44 -16.82
C PRO A 626 16.05 -30.70 -15.31
N GLY A 627 17.27 -31.06 -14.90
CA GLY A 627 17.60 -31.42 -13.52
C GLY A 627 17.52 -32.93 -13.21
N GLY A 628 17.45 -33.77 -14.24
CA GLY A 628 17.67 -35.21 -14.15
C GLY A 628 19.01 -35.56 -13.48
N ASP A 629 19.07 -36.75 -12.86
CA ASP A 629 20.28 -37.23 -12.20
C ASP A 629 21.22 -37.83 -13.26
N LEU A 630 22.29 -37.11 -13.60
CA LEU A 630 23.27 -37.54 -14.61
C LEU A 630 23.90 -38.90 -14.27
N GLU A 631 23.91 -39.33 -13.01
CA GLU A 631 24.40 -40.66 -12.61
C GLU A 631 23.44 -41.80 -13.01
N LYS A 632 22.14 -41.52 -13.16
CA LYS A 632 21.12 -42.51 -13.56
C LYS A 632 20.85 -42.50 -15.06
N GLU A 633 21.06 -41.35 -15.69
CA GLU A 633 20.89 -41.15 -17.13
C GLU A 633 22.17 -41.55 -17.92
N ALA A 634 23.23 -41.96 -17.23
CA ALA A 634 24.53 -42.37 -17.78
C ALA A 634 24.52 -43.71 -18.56
N LYS A 635 23.96 -43.68 -19.76
CA LYS A 635 24.57 -44.34 -20.94
C LYS A 635 25.06 -43.28 -21.93
N ILE A 636 25.54 -42.15 -21.40
CA ILE A 636 25.88 -40.97 -22.20
C ILE A 636 27.18 -41.25 -23.00
N PRO A 637 27.23 -40.96 -24.31
CA PRO A 637 28.42 -41.13 -25.13
C PRO A 637 29.60 -40.31 -24.58
N SER A 638 30.81 -40.86 -24.62
CA SER A 638 32.04 -40.23 -24.10
C SER A 638 32.42 -38.89 -24.76
N GLU A 639 31.74 -38.50 -25.84
CA GLU A 639 32.00 -37.26 -26.59
C GLU A 639 31.09 -36.09 -26.17
N LYS A 640 29.98 -36.38 -25.48
CA LYS A 640 28.96 -35.39 -25.06
C LYS A 640 28.87 -35.19 -23.55
N ALA A 641 29.59 -36.00 -22.76
CA ALA A 641 29.73 -35.80 -21.33
C ALA A 641 31.14 -36.12 -20.84
N ILE A 642 31.58 -35.40 -19.81
CA ILE A 642 32.86 -35.59 -19.15
C ILE A 642 32.68 -35.69 -17.64
N ARG A 643 33.55 -36.47 -17.00
CA ARG A 643 33.64 -36.63 -15.55
C ARG A 643 35.01 -36.16 -15.08
N VAL A 644 35.03 -35.22 -14.14
CA VAL A 644 36.26 -34.66 -13.57
C VAL A 644 36.29 -34.96 -12.08
N ALA A 645 37.29 -35.73 -11.63
CA ALA A 645 37.44 -36.05 -10.21
C ALA A 645 37.80 -34.79 -9.41
N MET A 646 37.06 -34.52 -8.32
CA MET A 646 37.34 -33.40 -7.40
C MET A 646 37.50 -33.83 -5.94
N ALA A 647 37.40 -35.13 -5.64
CA ALA A 647 37.31 -35.68 -4.29
C ALA A 647 38.49 -35.30 -3.37
N ASP A 648 39.69 -35.18 -3.94
CA ASP A 648 40.93 -34.87 -3.21
C ASP A 648 41.14 -33.36 -3.01
N ILE A 649 40.41 -32.54 -3.76
CA ILE A 649 40.57 -31.08 -3.81
C ILE A 649 39.46 -30.39 -3.00
N LEU A 650 38.23 -30.91 -3.05
CA LEU A 650 37.09 -30.34 -2.33
C LEU A 650 36.96 -30.94 -0.93
N ARG A 651 37.26 -30.11 0.07
CA ARG A 651 37.08 -30.44 1.49
C ARG A 651 35.75 -29.87 2.01
N PRO A 652 34.95 -30.66 2.75
CA PRO A 652 33.76 -30.14 3.41
C PRO A 652 34.11 -28.96 4.34
N MET A 653 33.21 -27.99 4.47
CA MET A 653 33.37 -26.76 5.25
C MET A 653 34.41 -25.75 4.72
N GLU A 654 35.04 -26.01 3.58
CA GLU A 654 35.90 -25.04 2.90
C GLU A 654 35.16 -24.42 1.70
N TRP A 655 35.51 -23.16 1.38
CA TRP A 655 35.05 -22.54 0.14
C TRP A 655 35.85 -23.07 -1.04
N ALA A 656 35.16 -23.31 -2.15
CA ALA A 656 35.78 -23.68 -3.41
C ALA A 656 35.27 -22.79 -4.54
N HIS A 657 36.19 -22.38 -5.40
CA HIS A 657 35.89 -21.70 -6.65
C HIS A 657 35.95 -22.73 -7.79
N ILE A 658 34.83 -22.91 -8.50
CA ILE A 658 34.73 -23.81 -9.64
C ILE A 658 34.46 -22.96 -10.88
N CYS A 659 35.34 -23.04 -11.88
CA CYS A 659 35.16 -22.37 -13.17
C CYS A 659 35.26 -23.40 -14.30
N VAL A 660 34.25 -23.44 -15.17
CA VAL A 660 34.21 -24.30 -16.36
C VAL A 660 34.26 -23.41 -17.59
N VAL A 661 35.31 -23.57 -18.40
CA VAL A 661 35.49 -22.83 -19.65
C VAL A 661 35.22 -23.77 -20.83
N LEU A 662 34.15 -23.50 -21.57
CA LEU A 662 33.81 -24.20 -22.81
C LEU A 662 34.44 -23.45 -23.98
N SER A 663 35.38 -24.07 -24.69
CA SER A 663 36.03 -23.47 -25.86
C SER A 663 35.49 -24.08 -27.15
N ARG A 664 34.78 -23.27 -27.95
CA ARG A 664 34.36 -23.63 -29.30
C ARG A 664 35.56 -23.53 -30.24
N SER A 665 35.86 -24.57 -31.00
CA SER A 665 36.83 -24.51 -32.09
C SER A 665 36.20 -25.03 -33.39
N VAL A 666 36.52 -24.36 -34.50
CA VAL A 666 36.03 -24.72 -35.84
C VAL A 666 36.91 -25.81 -36.48
N LEU A 667 38.20 -25.83 -36.13
CA LEU A 667 39.21 -26.70 -36.74
C LEU A 667 39.73 -27.80 -35.79
N LYS A 668 39.54 -27.64 -34.48
CA LYS A 668 39.91 -28.61 -33.44
C LYS A 668 38.65 -29.10 -32.73
N PRO A 669 38.67 -30.27 -32.07
CA PRO A 669 37.55 -30.66 -31.21
C PRO A 669 37.35 -29.63 -30.11
N SER A 670 36.09 -29.25 -29.87
CA SER A 670 35.72 -28.43 -28.72
C SER A 670 36.14 -29.12 -27.42
N GLN A 671 36.45 -28.31 -26.41
CA GLN A 671 36.98 -28.79 -25.16
C GLN A 671 36.40 -28.02 -23.98
N ALA A 672 36.31 -28.70 -22.85
CA ALA A 672 35.95 -28.12 -21.56
C ALA A 672 37.17 -28.14 -20.65
N SER A 673 37.56 -26.96 -20.14
CA SER A 673 38.61 -26.81 -19.14
C SER A 673 38.01 -26.48 -17.79
N VAL A 674 38.33 -27.29 -16.79
CA VAL A 674 37.82 -27.14 -15.42
C VAL A 674 38.94 -26.62 -14.53
N TYR A 675 38.68 -25.47 -13.90
CA TYR A 675 39.55 -24.83 -12.94
C TYR A 675 38.93 -24.95 -11.54
N LEU A 676 39.75 -25.36 -10.56
CA LEU A 676 39.40 -25.35 -9.15
C LEU A 676 40.35 -24.42 -8.40
N ASN A 677 39.79 -23.53 -7.59
CA ASN A 677 40.57 -22.60 -6.75
C ASN A 677 41.64 -21.82 -7.55
N GLY A 678 41.26 -21.36 -8.75
CA GLY A 678 42.14 -20.60 -9.65
C GLY A 678 43.19 -21.42 -10.40
N ARG A 679 43.22 -22.76 -10.22
CA ARG A 679 44.17 -23.66 -10.88
C ARG A 679 43.47 -24.58 -11.87
N LEU A 680 44.10 -24.82 -13.02
CA LEU A 680 43.60 -25.78 -14.01
C LEU A 680 43.73 -27.21 -13.47
N VAL A 681 42.62 -27.96 -13.47
CA VAL A 681 42.57 -29.34 -12.97
C VAL A 681 42.44 -30.34 -14.11
N SER A 682 41.64 -30.05 -15.13
CA SER A 682 41.39 -30.97 -16.23
C SER A 682 40.99 -30.23 -17.50
N THR A 683 41.47 -30.70 -18.65
CA THR A 683 40.99 -30.30 -19.97
C THR A 683 40.61 -31.56 -20.74
N GLN A 684 39.35 -31.69 -21.13
CA GLN A 684 38.82 -32.85 -21.84
C GLN A 684 38.05 -32.42 -23.09
N LYS A 685 38.02 -33.28 -24.12
CA LYS A 685 37.21 -33.05 -25.32
C LYS A 685 35.73 -33.17 -24.96
N LEU A 686 34.93 -32.21 -25.41
CA LEU A 686 33.49 -32.18 -25.18
C LEU A 686 32.84 -31.49 -26.38
N GLN A 687 31.83 -32.11 -26.98
CA GLN A 687 31.07 -31.49 -28.06
C GLN A 687 30.48 -30.15 -27.60
N TYR A 688 30.51 -29.13 -28.45
CA TYR A 688 29.94 -27.83 -28.08
C TYR A 688 28.41 -27.90 -28.13
N ILE A 689 27.75 -27.08 -27.32
CA ILE A 689 26.29 -26.95 -27.28
C ILE A 689 25.76 -26.64 -28.69
N VAL A 690 24.72 -27.36 -29.12
CA VAL A 690 24.12 -27.19 -30.45
C VAL A 690 23.47 -25.81 -30.55
N GLN A 691 23.65 -25.13 -31.69
CA GLN A 691 23.08 -23.78 -31.92
C GLN A 691 21.55 -23.76 -31.91
N THR A 692 20.92 -24.90 -32.19
CA THR A 692 19.46 -25.10 -32.23
C THR A 692 19.15 -26.39 -31.48
N ALA A 693 18.61 -26.26 -30.27
CA ALA A 693 18.22 -27.41 -29.47
C ALA A 693 17.04 -28.16 -30.14
N GLY A 694 17.09 -29.50 -30.19
CA GLY A 694 16.03 -30.37 -30.72
C GLY A 694 16.16 -30.76 -32.21
N GLY A 695 17.36 -31.11 -32.67
CA GLY A 695 17.75 -31.21 -34.10
C GLY A 695 16.84 -31.95 -35.13
N ALA A 696 17.16 -31.71 -36.41
CA ALA A 696 16.69 -32.29 -37.68
C ALA A 696 15.25 -32.05 -38.17
N ALA A 697 14.27 -31.71 -37.32
CA ALA A 697 12.98 -31.21 -37.79
C ALA A 697 13.09 -29.72 -38.17
N THR A 698 13.64 -29.47 -39.35
CA THR A 698 13.96 -28.15 -39.89
C THR A 698 12.76 -27.19 -39.90
N GLN A 699 12.99 -25.98 -39.39
CA GLN A 699 12.29 -24.69 -39.61
C GLN A 699 11.16 -24.22 -38.66
N LEU A 700 10.71 -24.99 -37.66
CA LEU A 700 9.60 -24.54 -36.78
C LEU A 700 9.95 -24.23 -35.32
N ALA A 701 11.08 -24.71 -34.79
CA ALA A 701 11.48 -24.42 -33.41
C ALA A 701 12.20 -23.06 -33.35
N GLN A 702 11.45 -21.97 -33.20
CA GLN A 702 12.03 -20.72 -32.70
C GLN A 702 12.31 -20.89 -31.20
N THR A 703 13.59 -20.84 -30.81
CA THR A 703 13.98 -20.76 -29.40
C THR A 703 13.59 -19.38 -28.86
N HIS A 704 12.42 -19.27 -28.24
CA HIS A 704 11.89 -17.99 -27.76
C HIS A 704 12.54 -17.50 -26.46
N VAL A 705 13.01 -18.41 -25.59
CA VAL A 705 13.60 -18.08 -24.27
C VAL A 705 14.66 -19.12 -23.87
N VAL A 706 15.78 -18.67 -23.32
CA VAL A 706 16.80 -19.53 -22.68
C VAL A 706 16.72 -19.32 -21.18
N ASN A 707 16.53 -20.40 -20.43
CA ASN A 707 16.44 -20.38 -18.97
C ASN A 707 17.68 -21.07 -18.36
N ALA A 708 18.16 -20.57 -17.21
CA ALA A 708 19.22 -21.20 -16.44
C ALA A 708 18.71 -21.52 -15.03
N MET A 709 19.03 -22.71 -14.53
CA MET A 709 18.67 -23.14 -13.18
C MET A 709 19.92 -23.51 -12.39
N ILE A 710 20.08 -22.91 -11.22
CA ILE A 710 21.22 -23.15 -10.34
C ILE A 710 20.70 -23.63 -8.98
N GLY A 711 21.14 -24.83 -8.58
CA GLY A 711 20.73 -25.48 -7.34
C GLY A 711 19.79 -26.67 -7.57
N THR A 712 19.21 -27.18 -6.48
CA THR A 712 18.32 -28.35 -6.53
C THR A 712 16.86 -27.91 -6.66
N LEU A 713 16.22 -28.31 -7.77
CA LEU A 713 14.78 -28.15 -8.03
C LEU A 713 13.93 -28.61 -6.84
N PRO A 714 12.86 -27.89 -6.47
CA PRO A 714 12.00 -28.27 -5.35
C PRO A 714 11.50 -29.72 -5.42
N SER A 715 11.10 -30.20 -6.60
CA SER A 715 10.67 -31.58 -6.86
C SER A 715 11.77 -32.63 -6.64
N MET A 716 13.03 -32.22 -6.75
CA MET A 716 14.21 -33.09 -6.67
C MET A 716 14.93 -32.99 -5.32
N ARG A 717 14.44 -32.15 -4.38
CA ARG A 717 15.06 -31.98 -3.07
C ARG A 717 14.93 -33.26 -2.26
N ARG A 718 16.07 -33.87 -1.94
CA ARG A 718 16.18 -35.01 -1.02
C ARG A 718 16.97 -34.62 0.23
N PRO A 719 16.68 -35.21 1.39
CA PRO A 719 17.50 -35.03 2.59
C PRO A 719 18.95 -35.44 2.29
N SER A 720 19.87 -34.48 2.32
CA SER A 720 21.30 -34.71 2.08
C SER A 720 22.11 -34.25 3.29
N ARG A 721 23.15 -35.02 3.63
CA ARG A 721 24.17 -34.63 4.62
C ARG A 721 25.13 -33.57 4.08
N LEU A 722 25.21 -33.42 2.76
CA LEU A 722 26.00 -32.40 2.08
C LEU A 722 25.12 -31.17 1.83
N ARG A 723 25.39 -30.09 2.57
CA ARG A 723 24.75 -28.78 2.39
C ARG A 723 25.77 -27.84 1.77
N PHE A 724 25.47 -27.29 0.60
CA PHE A 724 26.29 -26.26 -0.03
C PHE A 724 25.59 -24.90 0.06
N ARG A 725 26.37 -23.84 0.19
CA ARG A 725 25.90 -22.46 0.09
C ARG A 725 26.52 -21.84 -1.16
N LEU A 726 25.67 -21.38 -2.07
CA LEU A 726 26.13 -20.67 -3.26
C LEU A 726 26.61 -19.26 -2.86
N ALA A 727 27.78 -18.87 -3.36
CA ALA A 727 28.29 -17.50 -3.23
C ALA A 727 27.82 -16.66 -4.43
N SER A 728 28.74 -16.17 -5.25
CA SER A 728 28.46 -15.47 -6.52
C SER A 728 28.66 -16.43 -7.70
N THR A 729 27.73 -16.43 -8.65
CA THR A 729 27.79 -17.22 -9.89
C THR A 729 27.72 -16.29 -11.09
N PHE A 730 28.63 -16.48 -12.05
CA PHE A 730 28.69 -15.67 -13.26
C PHE A 730 28.57 -16.56 -14.49
N LEU A 731 27.76 -16.15 -15.46
CA LEU A 731 27.79 -16.70 -16.82
C LEU A 731 28.36 -15.62 -17.75
N ILE A 732 29.41 -15.98 -18.48
CA ILE A 732 30.19 -15.06 -19.31
C ILE A 732 30.26 -15.64 -20.72
N GLU A 733 30.00 -14.80 -21.73
CA GLU A 733 29.88 -15.21 -23.14
C GLU A 733 31.25 -15.50 -23.79
N GLU A 734 32.36 -15.05 -23.18
CA GLU A 734 33.72 -15.20 -23.68
C GLU A 734 34.58 -16.12 -22.79
N PRO A 735 35.45 -16.99 -23.37
CA PRO A 735 36.33 -17.83 -22.58
C PRO A 735 37.34 -16.99 -21.78
N LEU A 736 37.33 -17.17 -20.46
CA LEU A 736 38.27 -16.50 -19.56
C LEU A 736 39.70 -17.05 -19.68
N SER A 737 40.71 -16.18 -19.56
CA SER A 737 42.10 -16.60 -19.48
C SER A 737 42.44 -17.19 -18.10
N PRO A 738 43.48 -18.04 -18.00
CA PRO A 738 43.94 -18.57 -16.71
C PRO A 738 44.25 -17.47 -15.68
N GLU A 739 44.81 -16.34 -16.12
CA GLU A 739 45.14 -15.18 -15.27
C GLU A 739 43.88 -14.49 -14.74
N ALA A 740 42.85 -14.34 -15.59
CA ALA A 740 41.57 -13.78 -15.19
C ALA A 740 40.87 -14.68 -14.17
N ILE A 741 40.88 -16.00 -14.39
CA ILE A 741 40.28 -16.99 -13.46
C ILE A 741 40.99 -16.98 -12.10
N ARG A 742 42.32 -16.85 -12.12
CA ARG A 742 43.11 -16.70 -10.90
C ARG A 742 42.80 -15.39 -10.17
N SER A 743 42.72 -14.29 -10.92
CA SER A 743 42.34 -13.00 -10.36
C SER A 743 40.94 -13.03 -9.74
N ILE A 744 39.98 -13.74 -10.34
CA ILE A 744 38.63 -13.93 -9.78
C ILE A 744 38.67 -14.77 -8.50
N TYR A 745 39.49 -15.84 -8.46
CA TYR A 745 39.68 -16.63 -7.24
C TYR A 745 40.26 -15.79 -6.09
N ASP A 746 41.23 -14.93 -6.39
CA ASP A 746 41.88 -14.06 -5.40
C ASP A 746 40.92 -13.03 -4.79
N LEU A 747 39.75 -12.78 -5.41
CA LEU A 747 38.70 -11.93 -4.85
C LEU A 747 37.99 -12.54 -3.63
N GLN A 748 38.16 -13.85 -3.39
CA GLN A 748 37.58 -14.57 -2.26
C GLN A 748 36.02 -14.68 -2.30
N PRO A 749 35.39 -15.56 -1.51
CA PRO A 749 33.93 -15.81 -1.55
C PRO A 749 33.05 -14.60 -1.22
N HIS A 750 33.63 -13.60 -0.55
CA HIS A 750 32.92 -12.40 -0.10
C HIS A 750 32.79 -11.35 -1.20
N TYR A 751 33.38 -11.60 -2.37
CA TYR A 751 33.25 -10.70 -3.51
C TYR A 751 31.83 -10.73 -4.07
N VAL A 752 31.21 -9.55 -4.06
CA VAL A 752 29.82 -9.32 -4.50
C VAL A 752 29.74 -8.32 -5.66
N GLY A 753 30.88 -7.97 -6.26
CA GLY A 753 30.98 -7.04 -7.38
C GLY A 753 30.70 -7.70 -8.73
N SER A 754 30.91 -6.91 -9.80
CA SER A 754 30.57 -7.26 -11.19
C SER A 754 31.77 -7.39 -12.11
N LEU A 755 32.95 -7.61 -11.52
CA LEU A 755 34.23 -7.73 -12.23
C LEU A 755 34.71 -6.47 -12.99
N GLN A 756 34.02 -5.33 -12.83
CA GLN A 756 34.31 -4.08 -13.58
C GLN A 756 35.35 -3.16 -12.94
N ALA A 757 35.62 -3.29 -11.65
CA ALA A 757 36.48 -2.36 -10.90
C ALA A 757 37.26 -3.13 -9.83
N ILE A 758 38.26 -3.88 -10.28
CA ILE A 758 39.06 -4.77 -9.42
C ILE A 758 40.46 -4.19 -9.21
N GLY A 759 40.96 -4.31 -7.98
CA GLY A 759 42.27 -3.81 -7.58
C GLY A 759 42.30 -2.30 -7.32
N SER A 760 43.47 -1.81 -6.90
CA SER A 760 43.73 -0.38 -6.60
C SER A 760 43.56 0.52 -7.84
N GLU A 761 43.85 0.00 -9.03
CA GLU A 761 43.74 0.72 -10.30
C GLU A 761 42.33 0.64 -10.94
N ARG A 762 41.37 -0.05 -10.30
CA ARG A 762 39.98 -0.21 -10.77
C ARG A 762 39.88 -0.73 -12.21
N VAL A 763 40.60 -1.79 -12.51
CA VAL A 763 40.62 -2.41 -13.84
C VAL A 763 39.40 -3.32 -14.03
N SER A 764 38.82 -3.32 -15.22
CA SER A 764 37.77 -4.27 -15.60
C SER A 764 38.39 -5.60 -16.02
N LEU A 765 38.05 -6.69 -15.31
CA LEU A 765 38.51 -8.04 -15.64
C LEU A 765 37.73 -8.67 -16.80
N VAL A 766 36.46 -8.28 -16.97
CA VAL A 766 35.55 -8.80 -18.01
C VAL A 766 34.74 -7.63 -18.51
N GLN A 767 34.61 -7.44 -19.82
CA GLN A 767 33.77 -6.37 -20.36
C GLN A 767 32.30 -6.56 -19.96
N GLU A 768 31.62 -5.46 -19.63
CA GLU A 768 30.25 -5.50 -19.09
C GLU A 768 29.27 -6.25 -20.00
N GLU A 769 29.32 -5.99 -21.31
CA GLU A 769 28.49 -6.63 -22.33
C GLU A 769 28.71 -8.14 -22.49
N LYS A 770 29.80 -8.68 -21.93
CA LYS A 770 30.12 -10.12 -21.98
C LYS A 770 29.60 -10.89 -20.78
N ILE A 771 29.09 -10.20 -19.75
CA ILE A 771 28.50 -10.84 -18.57
C ILE A 771 27.01 -11.07 -18.87
N VAL A 772 26.64 -12.31 -19.16
CA VAL A 772 25.27 -12.70 -19.50
C VAL A 772 24.35 -12.57 -18.29
N PHE A 773 24.79 -13.10 -17.13
CA PHE A 773 24.15 -12.83 -15.85
C PHE A 773 25.14 -13.02 -14.69
N ALA A 774 24.83 -12.37 -13.57
CA ALA A 774 25.50 -12.57 -12.29
C ALA A 774 24.44 -12.86 -11.22
N LEU A 775 24.50 -14.03 -10.60
CA LEU A 775 23.60 -14.44 -9.53
C LEU A 775 24.35 -14.41 -8.20
N ASN A 776 23.82 -13.68 -7.22
CA ASN A 776 24.30 -13.70 -5.86
C ASN A 776 23.19 -14.26 -4.97
N GLY A 777 23.49 -15.27 -4.16
CA GLY A 777 22.52 -15.93 -3.27
C GLY A 777 21.85 -15.02 -2.24
N MET A 778 22.22 -13.73 -2.19
CA MET A 778 21.70 -12.72 -1.27
C MET A 778 21.09 -11.48 -1.99
N ALA A 779 20.83 -11.54 -3.30
CA ALA A 779 20.23 -10.44 -4.06
C ALA A 779 18.69 -10.54 -4.12
N THR A 780 17.98 -9.42 -3.96
CA THR A 780 16.50 -9.33 -3.91
C THR A 780 15.87 -8.49 -5.02
N SER A 781 16.68 -7.86 -5.88
CA SER A 781 16.20 -7.07 -7.03
C SER A 781 17.21 -7.00 -8.17
N GLU A 782 16.69 -6.76 -9.39
CA GLU A 782 17.45 -6.60 -10.63
C GLU A 782 17.92 -5.15 -10.81
N MET A 783 19.21 -4.93 -11.09
CA MET A 783 19.77 -3.58 -11.27
C MET A 783 20.92 -3.56 -12.29
N THR A 784 20.96 -2.54 -13.16
CA THR A 784 21.99 -2.35 -14.19
C THR A 784 22.82 -1.08 -13.93
N LEU A 785 24.06 -1.00 -14.43
CA LEU A 785 24.92 0.20 -14.31
C LEU A 785 24.29 1.44 -14.94
N ALA A 786 23.55 1.25 -16.04
CA ALA A 786 22.83 2.33 -16.72
C ALA A 786 21.80 3.00 -15.80
N LYS A 787 21.05 2.24 -14.99
CA LYS A 787 20.07 2.77 -14.02
C LYS A 787 20.69 3.52 -12.84
N ILE A 788 21.96 3.25 -12.50
CA ILE A 788 22.66 3.91 -11.39
C ILE A 788 23.32 5.22 -11.85
N ARG A 789 23.92 5.22 -13.04
CA ARG A 789 24.53 6.43 -13.65
C ARG A 789 23.51 7.53 -13.93
N THR A 790 22.22 7.19 -14.03
CA THR A 790 21.13 8.17 -14.13
C THR A 790 20.74 8.80 -12.78
N VAL A 791 21.13 8.20 -11.65
CA VAL A 791 20.72 8.61 -10.29
C VAL A 791 21.87 9.24 -9.50
N HIS A 792 23.13 8.87 -9.79
CA HIS A 792 24.32 9.35 -9.07
C HIS A 792 25.36 9.96 -10.00
N ASN A 793 26.17 10.90 -9.48
CA ASN A 793 27.24 11.52 -10.25
C ASN A 793 28.37 10.51 -10.55
N LYS A 794 29.25 10.86 -11.50
CA LYS A 794 30.27 9.97 -12.04
C LYS A 794 31.26 9.43 -11.00
N VAL A 795 31.64 10.27 -10.02
CA VAL A 795 32.58 9.89 -8.95
C VAL A 795 31.93 8.93 -7.97
N ASP A 796 30.67 9.17 -7.61
CA ASP A 796 29.90 8.30 -6.73
C ASP A 796 29.58 6.96 -7.41
N ALA A 797 29.21 6.98 -8.69
CA ALA A 797 28.96 5.76 -9.46
C ALA A 797 30.22 4.86 -9.57
N GLU A 798 31.41 5.45 -9.69
CA GLU A 798 32.68 4.71 -9.72
C GLU A 798 33.09 4.12 -8.36
N ILE A 799 32.69 4.76 -7.25
CA ILE A 799 32.90 4.25 -5.88
C ILE A 799 31.88 3.16 -5.53
N LEU A 800 30.67 3.24 -6.08
CA LEU A 800 29.55 2.31 -5.83
C LEU A 800 29.59 1.05 -6.73
N ALA A 801 30.33 1.09 -7.85
CA ALA A 801 30.46 0.00 -8.81
C ALA A 801 31.00 -1.36 -8.28
N PRO A 802 31.85 -1.42 -7.23
CA PRO A 802 32.24 -2.68 -6.59
C PRO A 802 31.12 -3.30 -5.72
N HIS A 803 30.12 -2.52 -5.32
CA HIS A 803 29.07 -2.88 -4.34
C HIS A 803 27.67 -3.01 -4.96
N LYS A 804 27.59 -3.29 -6.27
CA LYS A 804 26.34 -3.29 -7.07
C LYS A 804 25.20 -4.13 -6.49
N SER A 805 25.46 -5.24 -5.80
CA SER A 805 24.39 -6.05 -5.20
C SER A 805 23.90 -5.55 -3.84
N GLU A 806 24.64 -4.66 -3.17
CA GLU A 806 24.28 -4.12 -1.85
C GLU A 806 23.45 -2.83 -1.95
N LEU A 807 23.54 -2.08 -3.06
CA LEU A 807 22.65 -0.94 -3.32
C LEU A 807 21.20 -1.33 -3.55
N CYS A 808 20.93 -2.56 -3.99
CA CYS A 808 19.60 -3.17 -3.98
C CYS A 808 19.02 -3.33 -2.55
N ARG A 809 19.84 -3.15 -1.50
CA ARG A 809 19.49 -3.26 -0.07
C ARG A 809 19.48 -1.92 0.67
N LEU A 810 19.24 -0.78 0.02
CA LEU A 810 18.85 0.44 0.73
C LEU A 810 17.39 0.36 1.27
N HIS A 811 17.03 -0.78 1.86
CA HIS A 811 16.09 -0.82 2.97
C HIS A 811 16.95 -0.75 4.25
N TYR A 812 16.71 0.26 5.08
CA TYR A 812 17.51 0.63 6.24
C TYR A 812 17.96 -0.53 7.16
N GLY A 813 17.33 -1.71 7.15
CA GLY A 813 17.63 -2.87 8.02
C GLY A 813 19.00 -3.57 7.86
N ASN A 814 19.66 -3.48 6.70
CA ASN A 814 20.94 -4.21 6.44
C ASN A 814 22.23 -3.43 6.73
N ILE A 815 22.13 -2.20 7.24
CA ILE A 815 23.28 -1.42 7.74
C ILE A 815 23.92 -2.14 8.96
N SER A 816 23.15 -2.97 9.68
CA SER A 816 23.54 -3.69 10.89
C SER A 816 24.78 -4.61 10.76
N VAL A 817 25.04 -5.19 9.58
CA VAL A 817 26.19 -6.08 9.37
C VAL A 817 27.53 -5.32 9.43
N PHE A 818 27.54 -4.07 8.95
CA PHE A 818 28.72 -3.19 8.97
C PHE A 818 28.87 -2.41 10.28
N LEU A 819 27.81 -2.35 11.10
CA LEU A 819 27.81 -1.70 12.41
C LEU A 819 28.23 -2.63 13.55
N ARG A 820 28.47 -3.91 13.27
CA ARG A 820 28.75 -4.94 14.27
C ARG A 820 30.13 -4.75 14.91
N VAL A 821 30.13 -4.51 16.22
CA VAL A 821 31.33 -4.55 17.06
C VAL A 821 31.50 -6.00 17.53
N ARG A 822 32.64 -6.65 17.22
CA ARG A 822 32.91 -8.00 17.73
C ARG A 822 33.52 -7.90 19.11
N ALA A 823 33.01 -8.66 20.08
CA ALA A 823 33.51 -8.66 21.46
C ALA A 823 35.02 -8.93 21.55
N GLU A 824 35.58 -9.72 20.62
CA GLU A 824 37.02 -10.01 20.50
C GLU A 824 37.87 -8.81 20.05
N ASP A 825 37.28 -7.86 19.31
CA ASP A 825 37.99 -6.72 18.69
C ASP A 825 37.90 -5.44 19.53
N VAL A 826 36.95 -5.36 20.46
CA VAL A 826 36.66 -4.18 21.32
C VAL A 826 37.92 -3.62 22.00
N ALA A 827 38.79 -4.49 22.55
CA ALA A 827 40.01 -4.06 23.25
C ALA A 827 41.09 -3.46 22.31
N ILE A 828 41.00 -3.76 21.01
CA ILE A 828 41.92 -3.28 19.97
C ILE A 828 41.35 -2.00 19.34
N GLU A 829 40.04 -1.95 19.13
CA GLU A 829 39.36 -0.81 18.50
C GLU A 829 39.55 0.51 19.26
N SER A 830 39.64 0.47 20.59
CA SER A 830 39.84 1.65 21.43
C SER A 830 41.21 2.32 21.27
N GLN A 831 42.19 1.64 20.67
CA GLN A 831 43.55 2.11 20.50
C GLN A 831 43.76 2.87 19.17
N PHE A 832 42.78 2.86 18.27
CA PHE A 832 42.86 3.52 16.97
C PHE A 832 42.62 5.03 17.06
N PRO A 833 43.17 5.81 16.12
CA PRO A 833 43.03 7.27 16.10
C PRO A 833 41.57 7.69 15.88
N PHE A 834 41.18 8.79 16.52
CA PHE A 834 39.80 9.28 16.50
C PHE A 834 39.30 9.66 15.10
N HIS A 835 40.14 10.33 14.29
CA HIS A 835 39.73 10.90 13.02
C HIS A 835 39.72 9.89 11.86
N ILE A 836 38.67 9.93 11.03
CA ILE A 836 38.50 9.07 9.84
C ILE A 836 39.69 9.21 8.86
N SER A 837 40.26 10.40 8.72
CA SER A 837 41.45 10.65 7.89
C SER A 837 42.70 9.94 8.42
N GLU A 838 42.88 9.86 9.73
CA GLU A 838 44.01 9.18 10.36
C GLU A 838 43.84 7.66 10.32
N LEU A 839 42.61 7.17 10.50
CA LEU A 839 42.25 5.76 10.25
C LEU A 839 42.59 5.36 8.82
N TYR A 840 42.26 6.20 7.83
CA TYR A 840 42.60 5.98 6.43
C TYR A 840 44.11 5.97 6.17
N ASN A 841 44.85 6.91 6.76
CA ASN A 841 46.30 6.95 6.62
C ASN A 841 46.97 5.70 7.23
N GLN A 842 46.51 5.24 8.40
CA GLN A 842 47.01 4.01 9.00
C GLN A 842 46.63 2.75 8.19
N LEU A 843 45.47 2.75 7.53
CA LEU A 843 45.07 1.67 6.62
C LEU A 843 45.96 1.56 5.40
N ILE A 844 46.37 2.69 4.83
CA ILE A 844 47.28 2.73 3.69
C ILE A 844 48.67 2.23 4.09
N VAL A 845 49.17 2.64 5.26
CA VAL A 845 50.52 2.28 5.72
C VAL A 845 50.61 0.81 6.17
N ASN A 846 49.54 0.23 6.72
CA ASN A 846 49.53 -1.12 7.27
C ASN A 846 49.00 -2.22 6.31
N GLN A 847 49.02 -2.01 4.99
CA GLN A 847 48.63 -3.03 4.01
C GLN A 847 49.58 -4.24 4.07
N LYS A 848 49.27 -5.25 4.92
CA LYS A 848 49.85 -6.58 4.79
C LYS A 848 49.07 -7.37 3.73
N PRO A 849 49.73 -8.02 2.75
CA PRO A 849 49.04 -8.61 1.60
C PRO A 849 48.20 -9.88 1.83
N ASP A 850 48.09 -10.46 3.05
CA ASP A 850 47.90 -11.92 3.12
C ASP A 850 46.95 -12.51 4.18
N GLU A 851 45.96 -11.77 4.71
CA GLU A 851 44.95 -12.39 5.59
C GLU A 851 43.52 -12.00 5.20
N GLY A 852 42.75 -12.99 4.73
CA GLY A 852 41.36 -12.86 4.27
C GLY A 852 40.32 -12.53 5.35
N LYS A 853 40.69 -11.83 6.42
CA LYS A 853 39.76 -11.23 7.40
C LYS A 853 39.98 -9.72 7.41
N PRO A 854 38.91 -8.90 7.27
CA PRO A 854 39.05 -7.45 7.37
C PRO A 854 39.60 -7.09 8.75
N SER A 855 40.70 -6.33 8.78
CA SER A 855 41.33 -5.93 10.03
C SER A 855 40.36 -5.10 10.89
N PRO A 856 40.51 -5.12 12.23
CA PRO A 856 39.71 -4.26 13.11
C PRO A 856 39.76 -2.78 12.70
N LEU A 857 40.93 -2.31 12.25
CA LEU A 857 41.12 -0.95 11.72
C LEU A 857 40.24 -0.67 10.48
N TYR A 858 40.13 -1.62 9.56
CA TYR A 858 39.30 -1.49 8.37
C TYR A 858 37.80 -1.44 8.74
N ASN A 859 37.38 -2.30 9.67
CA ASN A 859 35.99 -2.32 10.15
C ASN A 859 35.61 -1.00 10.82
N VAL A 860 36.48 -0.45 11.66
CA VAL A 860 36.27 0.86 12.31
C VAL A 860 36.21 1.99 11.29
N TYR A 861 37.10 2.00 10.29
CA TYR A 861 37.09 3.02 9.23
C TYR A 861 35.79 3.02 8.43
N VAL A 862 35.37 1.85 7.92
CA VAL A 862 34.14 1.71 7.13
C VAL A 862 32.92 2.09 7.97
N ARG A 863 32.84 1.59 9.20
CA ARG A 863 31.76 1.92 10.15
C ARG A 863 31.65 3.42 10.37
N ASN A 864 32.75 4.10 10.66
CA ASN A 864 32.75 5.55 10.89
C ASN A 864 32.42 6.33 9.62
N ARG A 865 32.85 5.86 8.44
CA ARG A 865 32.51 6.52 7.17
C ARG A 865 31.01 6.47 6.88
N LEU A 866 30.39 5.30 7.10
CA LEU A 866 28.94 5.12 6.92
C LEU A 866 28.14 5.94 7.94
N LEU A 867 28.50 5.88 9.22
CA LEU A 867 27.85 6.69 10.26
C LEU A 867 27.99 8.18 9.99
N ASN A 868 29.14 8.63 9.50
CA ASN A 868 29.35 10.03 9.13
C ASN A 868 28.50 10.46 7.93
N MET A 869 28.25 9.58 6.95
CA MET A 869 27.31 9.85 5.86
C MET A 869 25.88 10.02 6.37
N ILE A 870 25.42 9.14 7.27
CA ILE A 870 24.09 9.23 7.89
C ILE A 870 23.97 10.52 8.69
N ALA A 871 24.95 10.81 9.55
CA ALA A 871 24.97 12.03 10.37
C ALA A 871 24.94 13.30 9.50
N ASN A 872 25.77 13.38 8.47
CA ASN A 872 25.80 14.54 7.57
C ASN A 872 24.52 14.68 6.75
N SER A 873 23.92 13.56 6.33
CA SER A 873 22.64 13.59 5.60
C SER A 873 21.52 14.13 6.48
N LEU A 874 21.49 13.77 7.75
CA LEU A 874 20.56 14.35 8.72
C LEU A 874 20.87 15.85 8.93
N SER A 875 22.12 16.22 9.24
CA SER A 875 22.48 17.61 9.55
C SER A 875 22.31 18.61 8.39
N HIS A 876 22.42 18.18 7.13
CA HIS A 876 22.38 19.08 5.95
C HIS A 876 21.10 18.99 5.11
N SER A 877 20.10 18.20 5.53
CA SER A 877 18.80 18.11 4.85
C SER A 877 17.87 19.25 5.23
N SER A 878 16.88 19.56 4.36
CA SER A 878 15.79 20.48 4.72
C SER A 878 14.99 19.94 5.92
N PRO A 879 14.36 20.78 6.75
CA PRO A 879 13.65 20.33 7.96
C PRO A 879 12.61 19.23 7.70
N GLN A 880 11.86 19.34 6.60
CA GLN A 880 10.84 18.37 6.19
C GLN A 880 11.45 17.02 5.77
N LEU A 881 12.54 17.06 5.01
CA LEU A 881 13.25 15.85 4.56
C LEU A 881 13.96 15.17 5.74
N ASN A 882 14.58 15.95 6.62
CA ASN A 882 15.21 15.47 7.85
C ASN A 882 14.21 14.73 8.74
N GLN A 883 13.01 15.29 8.95
CA GLN A 883 11.95 14.64 9.74
C GLN A 883 11.52 13.31 9.12
N HIS A 884 11.24 13.30 7.81
CA HIS A 884 10.86 12.07 7.11
C HIS A 884 11.98 11.00 7.18
N MET A 885 13.24 11.39 7.01
CA MET A 885 14.38 10.49 7.14
C MET A 885 14.54 9.94 8.55
N ALA A 886 14.42 10.79 9.57
CA ALA A 886 14.49 10.39 10.98
C ALA A 886 13.39 9.39 11.33
N ASP A 887 12.15 9.64 10.89
CA ASP A 887 11.03 8.71 11.08
C ASP A 887 11.26 7.36 10.39
N GLN A 888 11.81 7.33 9.17
CA GLN A 888 12.14 6.07 8.49
C GLN A 888 13.29 5.32 9.16
N ILE A 889 14.33 6.02 9.63
CA ILE A 889 15.45 5.41 10.35
C ILE A 889 14.92 4.74 11.62
N VAL A 890 14.13 5.44 12.44
CA VAL A 890 13.59 4.87 13.69
C VAL A 890 12.58 3.76 13.39
N ARG A 891 11.74 3.90 12.37
CA ARG A 891 10.77 2.86 11.99
C ARG A 891 11.44 1.55 11.57
N VAL A 892 12.53 1.62 10.81
CA VAL A 892 13.16 0.44 10.22
C VAL A 892 14.28 -0.13 11.09
N LEU A 893 15.08 0.72 11.75
CA LEU A 893 16.21 0.25 12.56
C LEU A 893 15.91 0.24 14.06
N GLY A 894 14.94 1.02 14.53
CA GLY A 894 14.72 1.27 15.94
C GLY A 894 15.78 2.20 16.56
N PHE A 895 15.76 2.37 17.88
CA PHE A 895 16.82 3.07 18.62
C PHE A 895 17.93 2.13 19.13
N ASP A 896 17.66 0.84 19.19
CA ASP A 896 18.51 -0.16 19.83
C ASP A 896 19.82 -0.47 19.09
N TRP A 897 19.88 -0.25 17.78
CA TRP A 897 21.14 -0.34 17.04
C TRP A 897 22.15 0.75 17.48
N ILE A 898 21.68 1.92 17.93
CA ILE A 898 22.54 2.98 18.46
C ILE A 898 23.14 2.52 19.79
N TYR A 899 22.36 1.82 20.63
CA TYR A 899 22.86 1.27 21.90
C TYR A 899 24.03 0.31 21.69
N CYS A 900 23.98 -0.52 20.65
CA CYS A 900 25.10 -1.41 20.29
C CYS A 900 26.39 -0.63 20.03
N LEU A 901 26.31 0.54 19.38
CA LEU A 901 27.45 1.41 19.08
C LEU A 901 27.96 2.20 20.30
N LEU A 902 27.20 2.20 21.39
CA LEU A 902 27.55 2.83 22.67
C LEU A 902 28.03 1.79 23.70
N SER A 903 28.26 0.54 23.29
CA SER A 903 28.76 -0.49 24.22
C SER A 903 30.15 -0.15 24.77
N PRO A 904 30.53 -0.67 25.95
CA PRO A 904 31.87 -0.47 26.51
C PRO A 904 32.98 -0.92 25.54
N GLY A 905 34.03 -0.10 25.43
CA GLY A 905 35.23 -0.37 24.63
C GLY A 905 35.09 -0.17 23.10
N VAL A 906 33.93 0.27 22.60
CA VAL A 906 33.79 0.68 21.19
C VAL A 906 34.70 1.89 20.90
N HIS A 907 35.28 1.93 19.68
CA HIS A 907 36.11 3.05 19.21
C HIS A 907 35.46 4.43 19.45
N SER A 908 36.22 5.37 20.01
CA SER A 908 35.74 6.69 20.44
C SER A 908 35.09 7.51 19.31
N GLY A 909 35.64 7.47 18.09
CA GLY A 909 35.02 8.14 16.94
C GLY A 909 33.68 7.52 16.50
N THR A 910 33.46 6.23 16.77
CA THR A 910 32.17 5.56 16.52
C THR A 910 31.13 6.03 17.54
N VAL A 911 31.51 6.07 18.81
CA VAL A 911 30.66 6.58 19.91
C VAL A 911 30.24 8.02 19.64
N PHE A 912 31.18 8.87 19.22
CA PHE A 912 30.90 10.26 18.83
C PHE A 912 29.86 10.38 17.70
N LEU A 913 30.02 9.60 16.63
CA LEU A 913 29.08 9.63 15.50
C LEU A 913 27.71 9.06 15.87
N ALA A 914 27.66 8.03 16.72
CA ALA A 914 26.41 7.47 17.24
C ALA A 914 25.64 8.50 18.08
N LEU A 915 26.33 9.24 18.96
CA LEU A 915 25.74 10.32 19.74
C LEU A 915 25.26 11.48 18.85
N ARG A 916 26.00 11.83 17.80
CA ARG A 916 25.57 12.85 16.83
C ARG A 916 24.28 12.46 16.09
N ILE A 917 24.15 11.20 15.68
CA ILE A 917 22.92 10.68 15.07
C ILE A 917 21.78 10.68 16.09
N LEU A 918 22.03 10.21 17.32
CA LEU A 918 21.02 10.20 18.38
C LEU A 918 20.46 11.60 18.65
N LEU A 919 21.32 12.61 18.78
CA LEU A 919 20.90 14.02 18.96
C LEU A 919 20.02 14.51 17.81
N ALA A 920 20.37 14.16 16.57
CA ALA A 920 19.57 14.53 15.39
C ALA A 920 18.19 13.86 15.38
N LEU A 921 18.07 12.63 15.89
CA LEU A 921 16.78 11.93 16.02
C LEU A 921 15.95 12.51 17.17
N LEU A 922 16.57 12.77 18.33
CA LEU A 922 15.90 13.29 19.52
C LEU A 922 15.53 14.77 19.43
N ALA A 923 16.07 15.50 18.44
CA ALA A 923 15.65 16.86 18.10
C ALA A 923 14.17 16.93 17.69
N HIS A 924 13.55 15.81 17.30
CA HIS A 924 12.13 15.73 16.94
C HIS A 924 11.29 15.30 18.15
N PRO A 925 10.35 16.13 18.66
CA PRO A 925 9.54 15.80 19.83
C PRO A 925 8.80 14.45 19.76
N PRO A 926 8.22 14.02 18.62
CA PRO A 926 7.56 12.72 18.52
C PRO A 926 8.52 11.53 18.70
N LEU A 927 9.76 11.66 18.24
CA LEU A 927 10.78 10.62 18.37
C LEU A 927 11.39 10.58 19.78
N LEU A 928 11.55 11.74 20.42
CA LEU A 928 11.92 11.83 21.83
C LEU A 928 10.90 11.15 22.75
N GLY A 929 9.60 11.31 22.47
CA GLY A 929 8.54 10.59 23.19
C GLY A 929 8.67 9.08 23.07
N LYS A 930 8.84 8.56 21.84
CA LYS A 930 9.06 7.13 21.59
C LYS A 930 10.33 6.59 22.25
N PHE A 931 11.39 7.40 22.27
CA PHE A 931 12.65 7.07 22.93
C PHE A 931 12.48 6.94 24.44
N ARG A 932 11.78 7.90 25.07
CA ARG A 932 11.48 7.89 26.51
C ARG A 932 10.68 6.65 26.91
N GLU A 933 9.68 6.28 26.12
CA GLU A 933 8.79 5.16 26.41
C GLU A 933 9.36 3.80 25.98
N GLY A 934 10.44 3.79 25.19
CA GLY A 934 11.04 2.55 24.67
C GLY A 934 10.19 1.86 23.60
N THR A 935 9.25 2.57 22.96
CA THR A 935 8.22 1.99 22.08
C THR A 935 8.67 1.75 20.64
N ALA A 936 9.91 2.14 20.30
CA ALA A 936 10.47 2.03 18.95
C ALA A 936 11.83 1.31 18.92
N ASN A 937 12.00 0.24 19.71
CA ASN A 937 13.15 -0.66 19.62
C ASN A 937 12.79 -1.92 18.80
N GLY A 938 13.79 -2.62 18.28
CA GLY A 938 13.63 -3.91 17.61
C GLY A 938 13.20 -3.83 16.15
N GLY A 939 13.19 -2.63 15.53
CA GLY A 939 12.82 -2.43 14.13
C GLY A 939 13.66 -3.27 13.16
N TRP A 940 14.97 -3.36 13.41
CA TRP A 940 15.90 -4.15 12.58
C TRP A 940 15.74 -5.67 12.75
N LEU A 941 14.92 -6.13 13.71
CA LEU A 941 14.65 -7.55 13.99
C LEU A 941 13.26 -8.00 13.49
N THR A 942 12.41 -7.10 12.97
CA THR A 942 11.02 -7.42 12.59
C THR A 942 10.92 -8.49 11.49
N ASP A 943 11.90 -8.56 10.59
CA ASP A 943 11.95 -9.59 9.52
C ASP A 943 12.75 -10.84 9.92
N ALA A 944 13.53 -10.78 11.01
CA ALA A 944 14.36 -11.89 11.48
C ALA A 944 13.52 -13.05 12.06
N ASP A 945 12.30 -12.77 12.52
CA ASP A 945 11.38 -13.76 13.09
C ASP A 945 10.92 -14.80 12.05
N SER A 946 10.91 -14.42 10.77
CA SER A 946 10.66 -15.31 9.63
C SER A 946 11.84 -16.27 9.36
N VAL A 947 13.06 -15.84 9.71
CA VAL A 947 14.31 -16.56 9.48
C VAL A 947 14.61 -17.53 10.64
N VAL A 948 14.26 -17.18 11.88
CA VAL A 948 14.48 -18.03 13.07
C VAL A 948 13.56 -19.27 13.08
N ARG A 949 12.34 -19.17 12.50
CA ARG A 949 11.41 -20.32 12.42
C ARG A 949 11.81 -21.36 11.36
N ASN A 950 12.65 -21.00 10.39
CA ASN A 950 13.26 -21.94 9.45
C ASN A 950 14.58 -22.43 10.04
N ARG A 951 14.56 -23.65 10.62
CA ARG A 951 15.73 -24.26 11.25
C ARG A 951 17.00 -24.15 10.36
N ALA A 952 18.04 -23.58 10.98
CA ALA A 952 19.42 -23.40 10.53
C ALA A 952 19.77 -22.09 9.81
N ALA A 953 19.61 -20.96 10.50
CA ALA A 953 20.36 -19.74 10.22
C ALA A 953 20.96 -19.19 11.52
N VAL A 954 22.30 -19.19 11.61
CA VAL A 954 23.01 -18.38 12.61
C VAL A 954 22.92 -16.94 12.12
N VAL A 955 22.16 -16.13 12.84
CA VAL A 955 22.07 -14.68 12.64
C VAL A 955 22.86 -14.02 13.77
N LEU A 956 23.78 -13.11 13.42
CA LEU A 956 24.46 -12.20 14.37
C LEU A 956 25.33 -12.85 15.46
N GLY A 957 25.83 -14.07 15.24
CA GLY A 957 26.82 -14.73 16.12
C GLY A 957 26.46 -14.80 17.59
N PHE A 958 25.16 -14.84 17.90
CA PHE A 958 24.70 -15.56 19.07
C PHE A 958 24.66 -17.05 18.72
N SER A 959 25.32 -17.87 19.54
CA SER A 959 25.17 -19.32 19.42
C SER A 959 23.76 -19.68 19.88
N VAL A 960 22.88 -20.01 18.93
CA VAL A 960 21.53 -20.50 19.24
C VAL A 960 21.55 -22.04 19.30
N SER A 961 22.48 -22.59 20.07
CA SER A 961 22.43 -24.02 20.39
C SER A 961 22.98 -24.33 21.78
N ALA A 962 22.09 -24.98 22.54
CA ALA A 962 22.20 -25.71 23.80
C ALA A 962 22.53 -24.86 25.03
N HIS A 963 21.67 -24.91 26.06
CA HIS A 963 21.79 -25.86 27.18
C HIS A 963 20.39 -26.18 27.78
N GLY A 964 20.00 -27.46 27.71
CA GLY A 964 19.05 -28.11 28.64
C GLY A 964 17.56 -27.77 28.56
N GLY A 965 16.76 -28.62 27.90
CA GLY A 965 15.29 -28.64 28.05
C GLY A 965 14.56 -29.14 26.80
N ALA A 966 13.50 -29.92 26.98
CA ALA A 966 12.84 -30.74 25.96
C ALA A 966 12.28 -29.97 24.73
N VAL A 967 12.15 -30.72 23.63
CA VAL A 967 11.65 -30.34 22.31
C VAL A 967 10.28 -29.63 22.40
N GLY A 968 10.21 -28.35 22.00
CA GLY A 968 8.93 -27.67 21.72
C GLY A 968 8.72 -26.25 22.27
N SER A 969 9.66 -25.63 22.99
CA SER A 969 9.48 -24.28 23.53
C SER A 969 10.09 -23.17 22.65
N LYS A 970 9.37 -22.06 22.57
CA LYS A 970 9.67 -20.83 21.83
C LYS A 970 11.07 -20.28 22.17
N ILE A 971 11.77 -19.82 21.14
CA ILE A 971 12.89 -18.87 21.32
C ILE A 971 12.23 -17.49 21.34
N ASP A 972 11.92 -16.97 22.51
CA ASP A 972 11.42 -15.60 22.66
C ASP A 972 12.64 -14.65 22.75
N ILE A 973 12.76 -13.71 21.80
CA ILE A 973 13.57 -12.50 21.99
C ILE A 973 13.07 -11.87 23.30
N ASN A 974 13.94 -11.59 24.27
CA ASN A 974 13.49 -11.10 25.59
C ASN A 974 12.60 -9.86 25.41
N PRO A 975 11.28 -9.95 25.65
CA PRO A 975 10.33 -8.88 25.35
C PRO A 975 10.56 -7.64 26.23
N GLU A 976 11.31 -7.78 27.32
CA GLU A 976 11.73 -6.66 28.17
C GLU A 976 12.76 -5.75 27.47
N LEU A 977 13.59 -6.28 26.55
CA LEU A 977 14.57 -5.49 25.79
C LEU A 977 13.92 -4.69 24.65
N GLN A 978 12.78 -5.14 24.12
CA GLN A 978 12.02 -4.41 23.10
C GLN A 978 11.30 -3.18 23.67
N ASN A 979 11.06 -3.13 24.98
CA ASN A 979 10.37 -2.03 25.65
C ASN A 979 11.28 -1.26 26.62
N CYS A 980 12.61 -1.39 26.48
CA CYS A 980 13.54 -0.67 27.34
C CYS A 980 13.51 0.83 27.01
N ALA A 981 13.13 1.64 27.99
CA ALA A 981 13.17 3.09 27.91
C ALA A 981 14.60 3.58 27.60
N GLY A 982 14.73 4.47 26.62
CA GLY A 982 16.04 4.88 26.09
C GLY A 982 16.95 5.53 27.13
N PHE A 983 16.41 6.34 28.05
CA PHE A 983 17.20 6.93 29.15
C PHE A 983 17.69 5.91 30.18
N ALA A 984 16.94 4.83 30.41
CA ALA A 984 17.37 3.72 31.27
C ALA A 984 18.49 2.90 30.62
N ALA A 985 18.42 2.71 29.30
CA ALA A 985 19.51 2.10 28.53
C ALA A 985 20.78 2.97 28.55
N LEU A 986 20.62 4.28 28.36
CA LEU A 986 21.74 5.23 28.42
C LEU A 986 22.39 5.32 29.81
N GLU A 987 21.65 5.10 30.91
CA GLU A 987 22.23 5.07 32.27
C GLU A 987 23.44 4.13 32.34
N HIS A 988 23.28 2.92 31.80
CA HIS A 988 24.29 1.87 31.84
C HIS A 988 25.39 2.10 30.81
N LEU A 989 25.02 2.55 29.60
CA LEU A 989 25.96 2.71 28.48
C LEU A 989 26.86 3.94 28.66
N MET A 990 26.29 5.07 29.10
CA MET A 990 27.06 6.32 29.25
C MET A 990 28.07 6.23 30.40
N ALA A 991 27.78 5.47 31.45
CA ALA A 991 28.74 5.21 32.53
C ALA A 991 30.08 4.64 32.02
N ALA A 992 30.07 3.84 30.94
CA ALA A 992 31.27 3.26 30.34
C ALA A 992 32.09 4.26 29.48
N HIS A 993 31.55 5.45 29.22
CA HIS A 993 32.17 6.51 28.43
C HIS A 993 32.34 7.80 29.25
N ALA A 994 32.38 7.69 30.57
CA ALA A 994 32.56 8.81 31.49
C ALA A 994 33.93 9.51 31.35
N ASP A 995 34.90 8.86 30.71
CA ASP A 995 36.21 9.43 30.37
C ASP A 995 36.17 10.36 29.14
N LYS A 996 35.05 10.45 28.42
CA LYS A 996 34.96 11.12 27.11
C LYS A 996 34.23 12.47 27.17
N PRO A 997 34.90 13.61 26.91
CA PRO A 997 34.30 14.96 26.92
C PRO A 997 33.02 15.13 26.09
N HIS A 998 33.01 14.55 24.89
CA HIS A 998 31.89 14.66 23.95
C HIS A 998 30.63 13.91 24.40
N ALA A 999 30.75 12.90 25.27
CA ALA A 999 29.60 12.21 25.85
C ALA A 999 28.85 13.12 26.85
N TYR A 1000 29.59 13.88 27.68
CA TYR A 1000 28.99 14.88 28.56
C TYR A 1000 28.29 16.00 27.78
N LEU A 1001 28.92 16.51 26.72
CA LEU A 1001 28.31 17.52 25.85
C LEU A 1001 27.01 17.01 25.20
N ALA A 1002 26.99 15.77 24.73
CA ALA A 1002 25.80 15.18 24.14
C ALA A 1002 24.66 15.04 25.17
N MET A 1003 24.94 14.56 26.37
CA MET A 1003 23.91 14.41 27.40
C MET A 1003 23.42 15.74 27.96
N LEU A 1004 24.29 16.74 28.10
CA LEU A 1004 23.90 18.10 28.45
C LEU A 1004 23.05 18.76 27.36
N ALA A 1005 23.33 18.49 26.08
CA ALA A 1005 22.50 18.94 24.97
C ALA A 1005 21.07 18.37 25.05
N VAL A 1006 20.93 17.07 25.36
CA VAL A 1006 19.62 16.46 25.59
C VAL A 1006 18.94 17.08 26.82
N LEU A 1007 19.67 17.30 27.92
CA LEU A 1007 19.13 17.88 29.15
C LEU A 1007 18.53 19.28 28.93
N VAL A 1008 19.18 20.12 28.13
CA VAL A 1008 18.76 21.52 27.87
C VAL A 1008 17.71 21.60 26.73
N GLY A 1009 17.39 20.47 26.09
CA GLY A 1009 16.43 20.37 24.97
C GLY A 1009 16.84 21.14 23.73
N GLN A 1010 18.13 21.48 23.62
CA GLN A 1010 18.64 22.23 22.48
C GLN A 1010 19.07 21.24 21.39
N PRO A 1011 18.55 21.37 20.15
CA PRO A 1011 19.02 20.56 19.04
C PRO A 1011 20.41 21.05 18.66
N VAL A 1012 21.45 20.46 19.27
CA VAL A 1012 22.83 20.70 18.83
C VAL A 1012 22.97 20.06 17.45
N LYS A 1013 22.77 20.89 16.41
CA LYS A 1013 22.81 20.48 14.99
C LYS A 1013 24.14 19.83 14.61
N ASP A 1014 25.21 20.12 15.36
CA ASP A 1014 26.54 19.56 15.20
C ASP A 1014 27.23 19.38 16.55
N LEU A 1015 27.17 18.17 17.12
CA LEU A 1015 28.07 17.77 18.19
C LEU A 1015 29.50 18.00 17.68
N ARG A 1016 30.24 18.91 18.32
CA ARG A 1016 31.64 19.21 17.94
C ARG A 1016 32.57 18.33 18.75
N PHE A 1017 33.60 17.82 18.08
CA PHE A 1017 34.67 17.12 18.78
C PHE A 1017 35.41 18.08 19.71
N CYS A 1018 35.77 17.58 20.88
CA CYS A 1018 36.46 18.35 21.89
C CYS A 1018 37.41 17.45 22.68
N ASP A 1019 38.67 17.88 22.78
CA ASP A 1019 39.71 17.22 23.56
C ASP A 1019 39.63 17.51 25.07
N ASN A 1020 39.15 18.68 25.48
CA ASN A 1020 39.12 19.13 26.88
C ASN A 1020 37.75 19.66 27.29
N PHE A 1021 37.08 19.04 28.27
CA PHE A 1021 35.76 19.48 28.75
C PHE A 1021 35.88 20.65 29.75
N ASN A 1022 35.32 21.82 29.41
CA ASN A 1022 35.27 22.98 30.31
C ASN A 1022 33.93 23.74 30.22
N VAL A 1023 33.70 24.65 31.17
CA VAL A 1023 32.45 25.42 31.29
C VAL A 1023 32.20 26.30 30.05
N ASP A 1024 33.25 26.87 29.47
CA ASP A 1024 33.17 27.73 28.28
C ASP A 1024 32.60 27.00 27.07
N GLN A 1025 32.92 25.72 26.92
CA GLN A 1025 32.38 24.88 25.86
C GLN A 1025 30.94 24.45 26.09
N ILE A 1026 30.50 24.31 27.34
CA ILE A 1026 29.08 24.08 27.62
C ILE A 1026 28.30 25.32 27.16
N TRP A 1027 28.80 26.50 27.50
CA TRP A 1027 28.18 27.76 27.10
C TRP A 1027 28.06 27.91 25.58
N THR A 1028 29.13 27.58 24.87
CA THR A 1028 29.19 27.73 23.41
C THR A 1028 28.49 26.60 22.65
N ASN A 1029 28.69 25.34 23.05
CA ASN A 1029 28.26 24.17 22.28
C ASN A 1029 26.90 23.61 22.73
N VAL A 1030 26.49 23.81 23.98
CA VAL A 1030 25.19 23.34 24.50
C VAL A 1030 24.14 24.45 24.44
N PHE A 1031 24.47 25.64 24.94
CA PHE A 1031 23.53 26.77 24.94
C PHE A 1031 23.59 27.62 23.66
N GLY A 1032 24.66 27.51 22.85
CA GLY A 1032 24.80 28.32 21.63
C GLY A 1032 25.02 29.81 21.93
N LEU A 1033 25.47 30.15 23.14
CA LEU A 1033 25.62 31.52 23.62
C LEU A 1033 27.08 31.96 23.64
N ALA A 1034 27.31 33.26 23.53
CA ALA A 1034 28.65 33.85 23.68
C ALA A 1034 29.02 33.90 25.17
N LEU A 1035 30.31 33.76 25.51
CA LEU A 1035 30.80 33.66 26.91
C LEU A 1035 30.43 34.84 27.83
N ASN A 1036 29.95 35.95 27.26
CA ASN A 1036 29.47 37.13 27.98
C ASN A 1036 27.94 37.17 28.19
N SER A 1037 27.19 36.19 27.68
CA SER A 1037 25.74 36.08 27.87
C SER A 1037 25.40 35.77 29.33
N SER A 1038 24.19 36.15 29.76
CA SER A 1038 23.75 35.94 31.14
C SER A 1038 23.19 34.53 31.39
N VAL A 1039 23.31 34.03 32.62
CA VAL A 1039 22.66 32.77 33.08
C VAL A 1039 21.14 32.79 32.87
N TYR A 1040 20.51 33.95 33.02
CA TYR A 1040 19.09 34.11 32.76
C TYR A 1040 18.72 33.83 31.29
N GLU A 1041 19.57 34.23 30.35
CA GLU A 1041 19.36 34.04 28.91
C GLU A 1041 19.48 32.56 28.52
N ALA A 1042 20.46 31.85 29.10
CA ALA A 1042 20.65 30.41 28.94
C ALA A 1042 19.46 29.59 29.47
N ILE A 1043 18.94 29.94 30.65
CA ILE A 1043 17.79 29.24 31.26
C ILE A 1043 16.50 29.54 30.49
N ARG A 1044 16.32 30.77 30.01
CA ARG A 1044 15.12 31.16 29.26
C ARG A 1044 14.99 30.45 27.92
N SER A 1045 16.11 30.13 27.26
CA SER A 1045 16.10 29.42 25.96
C SER A 1045 16.01 27.89 26.09
N ALA A 1046 16.14 27.32 27.28
CA ALA A 1046 16.24 25.89 27.49
C ALA A 1046 14.86 25.22 27.66
N GLU A 1047 14.63 24.11 26.95
CA GLU A 1047 13.49 23.22 27.19
C GLU A 1047 13.99 21.94 27.89
N PHE A 1048 13.91 21.91 29.21
CA PHE A 1048 14.62 20.87 29.96
C PHE A 1048 14.02 19.46 29.78
N CYS A 1049 14.85 18.50 29.35
CA CYS A 1049 14.55 17.07 29.40
C CYS A 1049 15.21 16.44 30.62
N TYR A 1050 14.54 16.51 31.77
CA TYR A 1050 15.07 16.06 33.06
C TYR A 1050 15.49 14.58 33.11
N ASP A 1051 14.94 13.71 32.25
CA ASP A 1051 15.34 12.30 32.17
C ASP A 1051 16.81 12.13 31.75
N ALA A 1052 17.41 13.11 31.08
CA ALA A 1052 18.83 13.12 30.73
C ALA A 1052 19.75 13.25 31.97
N LEU A 1053 19.21 13.64 33.14
CA LEU A 1053 19.95 13.61 34.40
C LEU A 1053 20.34 12.17 34.78
N ILE A 1054 19.56 11.17 34.39
CA ILE A 1054 19.80 9.76 34.72
C ILE A 1054 21.17 9.29 34.16
N PRO A 1055 21.42 9.36 32.83
CA PRO A 1055 22.73 9.02 32.29
C PRO A 1055 23.85 9.97 32.74
N LEU A 1056 23.59 11.27 32.93
CA LEU A 1056 24.59 12.21 33.44
C LEU A 1056 25.10 11.85 34.84
N LEU A 1057 24.18 11.55 35.77
CA LEU A 1057 24.54 11.14 37.13
C LEU A 1057 25.25 9.79 37.14
N ALA A 1058 24.89 8.87 36.23
CA ALA A 1058 25.60 7.61 36.07
C ALA A 1058 27.04 7.81 35.58
N MET A 1059 27.29 8.74 34.65
CA MET A 1059 28.63 9.14 34.22
C MET A 1059 29.43 9.77 35.37
N VAL A 1060 28.83 10.70 36.13
CA VAL A 1060 29.49 11.31 37.30
C VAL A 1060 29.85 10.24 38.34
N ARG A 1061 28.94 9.31 38.63
CA ARG A 1061 29.18 8.18 39.53
C ARG A 1061 30.35 7.32 39.05
N ALA A 1062 30.42 6.99 37.76
CA ALA A 1062 31.50 6.18 37.19
C ALA A 1062 32.86 6.92 37.22
N CYS A 1063 32.87 8.23 36.97
CA CYS A 1063 34.08 9.07 37.10
C CYS A 1063 34.61 9.08 38.53
N ILE A 1064 33.72 9.28 39.53
CA ILE A 1064 34.11 9.27 40.96
C ILE A 1064 34.73 7.92 41.36
N HIS A 1065 34.20 6.81 40.85
CA HIS A 1065 34.72 5.46 41.18
C HIS A 1065 36.02 5.10 40.45
N SER A 1066 36.33 5.74 39.32
CA SER A 1066 37.54 5.45 38.52
C SER A 1066 38.76 6.29 38.90
N GLY A 1067 38.62 7.26 39.83
CA GLY A 1067 39.73 8.07 40.33
C GLY A 1067 40.27 9.10 39.33
N ASN A 1068 39.57 9.34 38.22
CA ASN A 1068 39.94 10.36 37.24
C ASN A 1068 39.59 11.77 37.75
N GLU A 1069 40.55 12.69 37.72
CA GLU A 1069 40.31 14.11 38.00
C GLU A 1069 39.59 14.78 36.83
N VAL A 1070 38.25 14.84 36.87
CA VAL A 1070 37.45 15.78 36.08
C VAL A 1070 36.40 16.43 36.97
N VAL A 1071 36.29 17.75 36.83
CA VAL A 1071 35.56 18.68 37.71
C VAL A 1071 34.08 18.31 37.82
N ILE A 1072 33.65 17.97 39.04
CA ILE A 1072 32.25 17.78 39.40
C ILE A 1072 31.57 19.16 39.36
N PHE A 1073 30.73 19.40 38.36
CA PHE A 1073 29.71 20.45 38.41
C PHE A 1073 28.35 19.76 38.54
N ILE A 1074 27.87 19.64 39.77
CA ILE A 1074 26.44 19.55 40.07
C ILE A 1074 25.95 20.98 40.31
#